data_AF-A0A1R1SRS5-F1
#
_entry.id   AF-A0A1R1SRS5-F1
#
_cell.length_a   1.000
_cell.length_b   1.000
_cell.length_c   1.000
_cell.angle_alpha   90.00
_cell.angle_beta   90.00
_cell.angle_gamma   90.00
#
_symmetry.space_group_name_H-M   'P 1'
#
loop_
_entity.id
_entity.type
_entity.pdbx_description
1 polymer ?
#
loop_
_entity_poly.entity_id
_entity_poly.type
_entity_poly.pdbx_seq_one_letter_code
_entity_poly.pdbx_strand_id
1 'polypeptide(L)'
;MHDDRSLVEGRLDRALHQFIRPAQYSARAPLTLSAWRTPGEPVPVRDALKGSYEPFETGTDWGSPWSTWWFRLEGEVPEAWAGRRVEAVIDPGFTGDAPGFQAEGLVYDAEGVPIKGIHPRNRHIPVAAPAAGGEPVRLLLEAAANPAVLRDGFEPTQLGDVLTAGDRPLYRFASADLAVLEEEVWHLVLDIEVLSELMRELPVDRPRRHEILRALENMLDALDLHDVPGTAAAGRAALAEVLSRPAHASAHRVSATGHAHIDSAWLWPLRETVRKASRTFANVTALAGEYPELVFACSQAQQYAWVKEHQPHIWERIKKAVAEGNWAPVGSMWVESDANMPGGEALARQIVHGKRFFLEELGVDTEEIWLPDSFGYTAAFPQLAKLAGVRWFLTQKLSWNQSNKMPHHTFWWEGIDGTRVFTHFPPVDTYNAQFHASELAHAERNFADKGLATRSLVPFGYGDGGGGPTREMLEKARRLKSLEGSPRVEIERPSAFFAEAEREYAAKAPVWSGELYLEMHRATYTTQAKTKQGNRRSEHLLREAELWATAAALRAPGYAYPYEDLDRIWKTVLLHQFHDILPGSSIAWVHREARDTYERVRADLERIVAAAVAALGGASEGPVVLNASPYAREEVVTLDAPTAAALPPGAPVQPLEDGRAAVAVRLPALGASAVHGDTPAAGASEV
;
A
#
# COMPACT_ATOMS: atom_id res chain seq x y z
N MET A 1 -21.17 47.97 9.90
CA MET A 1 -20.80 46.74 10.64
C MET A 1 -19.29 46.73 10.72
N HIS A 2 -18.72 46.65 11.92
CA HIS A 2 -17.27 46.54 12.08
C HIS A 2 -16.85 45.15 11.59
N ASP A 3 -15.90 45.07 10.66
CA ASP A 3 -15.34 43.78 10.22
C ASP A 3 -14.24 43.38 11.21
N ASP A 4 -14.57 42.47 12.13
CA ASP A 4 -13.69 41.95 13.18
C ASP A 4 -13.21 40.51 12.89
N ARG A 5 -13.44 40.00 11.68
CA ARG A 5 -13.30 38.56 11.39
C ARG A 5 -11.88 38.07 11.62
N SER A 6 -10.88 38.84 11.17
CA SER A 6 -9.47 38.50 11.35
C SER A 6 -9.06 38.45 12.82
N LEU A 7 -9.71 39.24 13.69
CA LEU A 7 -9.46 39.22 15.13
C LEU A 7 -10.02 37.93 15.76
N VAL A 8 -11.23 37.53 15.37
CA VAL A 8 -11.85 36.29 15.84
C VAL A 8 -11.08 35.06 15.35
N GLU A 9 -10.73 35.02 14.06
CA GLU A 9 -9.92 33.95 13.46
C GLU A 9 -8.55 33.83 14.18
N GLY A 10 -7.87 34.95 14.42
CA GLY A 10 -6.59 34.95 15.16
C GLY A 10 -6.73 34.53 16.62
N ARG A 11 -7.84 34.90 17.30
CA ARG A 11 -8.14 34.43 18.67
C ARG A 11 -8.39 32.93 18.69
N LEU A 12 -9.15 32.41 17.71
CA LEU A 12 -9.45 30.99 17.57
C LEU A 12 -8.18 30.18 17.36
N ASP A 13 -7.33 30.58 16.41
CA ASP A 13 -6.10 29.86 16.10
C ASP A 13 -5.17 29.81 17.32
N ARG A 14 -5.04 30.92 18.04
CA ARG A 14 -4.27 30.95 19.29
C ARG A 14 -4.88 30.04 20.36
N ALA A 15 -6.19 30.12 20.59
CA ALA A 15 -6.88 29.31 21.59
C ALA A 15 -6.74 27.81 21.30
N LEU A 16 -6.98 27.40 20.04
CA LEU A 16 -6.91 26.01 19.61
C LEU A 16 -5.52 25.41 19.84
N HIS A 17 -4.47 26.11 19.39
CA HIS A 17 -3.10 25.56 19.42
C HIS A 17 -2.42 25.67 20.78
N GLN A 18 -2.67 26.74 21.53
CA GLN A 18 -1.94 27.01 22.78
C GLN A 18 -2.66 26.50 24.04
N PHE A 19 -3.99 26.34 23.99
CA PHE A 19 -4.79 26.02 25.18
C PHE A 19 -5.65 24.78 24.98
N ILE A 20 -6.49 24.75 23.94
CA ILE A 20 -7.51 23.70 23.79
C ILE A 20 -6.89 22.35 23.44
N ARG A 21 -6.08 22.26 22.38
CA ARG A 21 -5.47 20.99 21.97
C ARG A 21 -4.51 20.43 23.03
N PRO A 22 -3.63 21.22 23.67
CA PRO A 22 -2.80 20.71 24.77
C PRO A 22 -3.62 20.14 25.94
N ALA A 23 -4.79 20.73 26.24
CA ALA A 23 -5.66 20.30 27.33
C ALA A 23 -6.39 18.97 27.08
N GLN A 24 -6.30 18.39 25.87
CA GLN A 24 -6.89 17.07 25.59
C GLN A 24 -6.31 15.97 26.48
N TYR A 25 -5.07 16.15 26.96
CA TYR A 25 -4.42 15.25 27.92
C TYR A 25 -4.11 16.04 29.20
N SER A 26 -5.04 16.01 30.16
CA SER A 26 -5.02 16.88 31.35
C SER A 26 -4.07 16.41 32.45
N ALA A 27 -3.81 15.10 32.53
CA ALA A 27 -2.90 14.50 33.51
C ALA A 27 -1.98 13.49 32.82
N ARG A 28 -0.72 13.43 33.28
CA ARG A 28 0.31 12.51 32.75
C ARG A 28 1.13 11.88 33.87
N ALA A 29 1.56 10.65 33.67
CA ALA A 29 2.46 9.90 34.54
C ALA A 29 3.50 9.17 33.66
N PRO A 30 4.81 9.43 33.83
CA PRO A 30 5.83 8.83 32.97
C PRO A 30 5.93 7.31 33.18
N LEU A 31 6.14 6.58 32.09
CA LEU A 31 6.46 5.15 32.14
C LEU A 31 7.96 4.95 32.38
N THR A 32 8.32 3.89 33.09
CA THR A 32 9.70 3.44 33.22
C THR A 32 10.10 2.72 31.94
N LEU A 33 11.26 3.09 31.37
CA LEU A 33 11.74 2.51 30.13
C LEU A 33 12.98 1.63 30.35
N SER A 34 13.02 0.53 29.62
CA SER A 34 14.26 -0.20 29.33
C SER A 34 14.31 -0.56 27.86
N ALA A 35 15.50 -0.60 27.28
CA ALA A 35 15.70 -0.80 25.85
C ALA A 35 16.61 -1.98 25.57
N TRP A 36 16.35 -2.66 24.46
CA TRP A 36 17.20 -3.68 23.89
C TRP A 36 17.46 -3.38 22.41
N ARG A 37 18.73 -3.14 22.08
CA ARG A 37 19.17 -2.95 20.70
C ARG A 37 19.34 -4.31 20.03
N THR A 38 18.62 -4.53 18.92
CA THR A 38 18.79 -5.76 18.13
C THR A 38 20.14 -5.74 17.39
N PRO A 39 20.81 -6.90 17.20
CA PRO A 39 22.14 -6.98 16.59
C PRO A 39 22.15 -6.84 15.06
N GLY A 40 21.07 -6.38 14.43
CA GLY A 40 21.00 -6.23 12.98
C GLY A 40 19.56 -6.19 12.47
N GLU A 41 19.11 -7.34 11.96
CA GLU A 41 17.77 -7.50 11.40
C GLU A 41 16.66 -7.48 12.47
N PRO A 42 15.43 -7.08 12.10
CA PRO A 42 14.26 -7.21 12.97
C PRO A 42 14.10 -8.65 13.47
N VAL A 43 13.72 -8.80 14.74
CA VAL A 43 13.51 -10.11 15.37
C VAL A 43 12.05 -10.29 15.74
N PRO A 44 11.50 -11.51 15.68
CA PRO A 44 10.14 -11.78 16.13
C PRO A 44 9.94 -11.48 17.64
N VAL A 45 8.71 -11.13 18.02
CA VAL A 45 8.37 -10.77 19.42
C VAL A 45 8.74 -11.86 20.44
N ARG A 46 8.63 -13.15 20.09
CA ARG A 46 9.02 -14.28 20.95
C ARG A 46 10.49 -14.24 21.41
N ASP A 47 11.35 -13.66 20.58
CA ASP A 47 12.79 -13.53 20.85
C ASP A 47 13.04 -12.22 21.59
N ALA A 48 12.30 -11.16 21.25
CA ALA A 48 12.33 -9.90 21.97
C ALA A 48 11.88 -10.00 23.44
N LEU A 49 10.93 -10.88 23.76
CA LEU A 49 10.54 -11.15 25.15
C LEU A 49 11.72 -11.68 25.99
N LYS A 50 12.68 -12.36 25.35
CA LYS A 50 13.89 -12.94 25.98
C LYS A 50 15.12 -12.03 25.90
N GLY A 51 14.99 -10.85 25.28
CA GLY A 51 16.07 -9.90 25.11
C GLY A 51 16.65 -9.40 26.44
N SER A 52 17.89 -8.92 26.39
CA SER A 52 18.56 -8.30 27.54
C SER A 52 18.29 -6.79 27.52
N TYR A 53 17.31 -6.34 28.31
CA TYR A 53 16.92 -4.94 28.39
C TYR A 53 17.74 -4.20 29.43
N GLU A 54 18.26 -3.04 29.05
CA GLU A 54 19.01 -2.14 29.93
C GLU A 54 18.18 -0.89 30.24
N PRO A 55 18.32 -0.26 31.42
CA PRO A 55 17.61 0.98 31.74
C PRO A 55 17.80 2.05 30.65
N PHE A 56 16.72 2.76 30.31
CA PHE A 56 16.72 3.76 29.25
C PHE A 56 16.00 5.03 29.73
N GLU A 57 16.56 6.21 29.43
CA GLU A 57 16.01 7.50 29.84
C GLU A 57 15.43 8.25 28.63
N THR A 58 14.30 8.94 28.83
CA THR A 58 13.77 9.87 27.82
C THR A 58 14.79 10.99 27.56
N GLY A 59 14.79 11.51 26.34
CA GLY A 59 15.81 12.43 25.86
C GLY A 59 17.13 11.75 25.47
N THR A 60 17.20 10.42 25.41
CA THR A 60 18.38 9.68 24.90
C THR A 60 18.25 9.44 23.39
N ASP A 61 19.38 9.56 22.68
CA ASP A 61 19.47 9.25 21.26
C ASP A 61 19.40 7.74 21.02
N TRP A 62 18.67 7.30 20.00
CA TRP A 62 18.50 5.89 19.66
C TRP A 62 18.35 5.69 18.15
N GLY A 63 18.51 4.43 17.73
CA GLY A 63 18.16 4.01 16.37
C GLY A 63 19.14 4.48 15.30
N SER A 64 20.16 3.67 14.99
CA SER A 64 20.92 3.84 13.75
C SER A 64 20.01 3.57 12.53
N PRO A 65 20.32 4.10 11.33
CA PRO A 65 19.47 3.91 10.16
C PRO A 65 19.13 2.44 9.92
N TRP A 66 17.84 2.17 9.68
CA TRP A 66 17.29 0.85 9.40
C TRP A 66 17.35 -0.17 10.56
N SER A 67 17.83 0.25 11.74
CA SER A 67 17.90 -0.62 12.92
C SER A 67 16.55 -0.76 13.62
N THR A 68 16.41 -1.84 14.39
CA THR A 68 15.26 -2.07 15.26
C THR A 68 15.68 -2.08 16.71
N TRP A 69 14.93 -1.38 17.55
CA TRP A 69 15.09 -1.36 18.99
C TRP A 69 13.79 -1.82 19.63
N TRP A 70 13.89 -2.59 20.70
CA TRP A 70 12.75 -2.96 21.53
C TRP A 70 12.78 -2.17 22.82
N PHE A 71 11.64 -1.62 23.22
CA PHE A 71 11.47 -0.90 24.48
C PHE A 71 10.42 -1.58 25.35
N ARG A 72 10.75 -1.86 26.60
CA ARG A 72 9.75 -2.18 27.63
C ARG A 72 9.31 -0.88 28.29
N LEU A 73 8.00 -0.70 28.39
CA LEU A 73 7.36 0.47 28.98
C LEU A 73 6.49 -0.04 30.12
N GLU A 74 6.85 0.32 31.35
CA GLU A 74 6.23 -0.20 32.56
C GLU A 74 5.75 0.91 33.48
N GLY A 75 4.58 0.74 34.07
CA GLY A 75 4.02 1.67 35.03
C GLY A 75 2.72 1.15 35.65
N GLU A 76 2.01 2.04 36.33
CA GLU A 76 0.75 1.74 37.00
C GLU A 76 -0.17 2.93 36.79
N VAL A 77 -1.45 2.67 36.51
CA VAL A 77 -2.45 3.74 36.42
C VAL A 77 -2.66 4.35 37.81
N PRO A 78 -2.46 5.66 38.02
CA PRO A 78 -2.69 6.28 39.32
C PRO A 78 -4.13 6.06 39.85
N GLU A 79 -4.28 5.79 41.15
CA GLU A 79 -5.59 5.57 41.79
C GLU A 79 -6.57 6.74 41.56
N ALA A 80 -6.05 7.97 41.51
CA ALA A 80 -6.84 9.18 41.27
C ALA A 80 -7.49 9.24 39.87
N TRP A 81 -7.12 8.35 38.95
CA TRP A 81 -7.67 8.29 37.59
C TRP A 81 -8.76 7.23 37.43
N ALA A 82 -9.20 6.58 38.51
CA ALA A 82 -10.33 5.66 38.48
C ALA A 82 -11.57 6.32 37.85
N GLY A 83 -12.24 5.60 36.95
CA GLY A 83 -13.40 6.09 36.21
C GLY A 83 -13.08 6.90 34.95
N ARG A 84 -11.80 7.16 34.63
CA ARG A 84 -11.37 7.98 33.48
C ARG A 84 -10.90 7.10 32.31
N ARG A 85 -10.87 7.65 31.09
CA ARG A 85 -10.23 7.02 29.92
C ARG A 85 -8.72 7.28 29.96
N VAL A 86 -7.93 6.22 30.05
CA VAL A 86 -6.47 6.28 30.16
C VAL A 86 -5.83 5.66 28.92
N GLU A 87 -4.81 6.33 28.39
CA GLU A 87 -4.03 5.91 27.23
C GLU A 87 -2.53 5.97 27.54
N ALA A 88 -1.74 5.10 26.91
CA ALA A 88 -0.29 5.29 26.84
C ALA A 88 0.04 6.11 25.59
N VAL A 89 0.66 7.28 25.76
CA VAL A 89 1.04 8.20 24.68
C VAL A 89 2.55 8.13 24.50
N ILE A 90 2.99 7.62 23.35
CA ILE A 90 4.40 7.30 23.10
C ILE A 90 4.91 8.14 21.93
N ASP A 91 6.00 8.86 22.16
CA ASP A 91 6.75 9.59 21.14
C ASP A 91 8.23 9.15 21.18
N PRO A 92 8.64 8.24 20.29
CA PRO A 92 10.03 7.81 20.19
C PRO A 92 10.91 8.88 19.52
N GLY A 93 10.42 10.10 19.32
CA GLY A 93 11.16 11.21 18.71
C GLY A 93 10.80 11.40 17.25
N PHE A 94 9.51 11.44 16.90
CA PHE A 94 9.08 11.66 15.52
C PHE A 94 9.66 12.99 14.98
N THR A 95 10.35 12.94 13.83
CA THR A 95 11.05 14.09 13.21
C THR A 95 10.66 14.37 11.76
N GLY A 96 9.94 13.47 11.10
CA GLY A 96 9.41 13.65 9.75
C GLY A 96 7.97 14.17 9.74
N ASP A 97 7.53 14.65 8.59
CA ASP A 97 6.20 15.29 8.48
C ASP A 97 5.05 14.29 8.30
N ALA A 98 5.33 13.08 7.80
CA ALA A 98 4.33 12.08 7.42
C ALA A 98 4.55 10.69 8.06
N PRO A 99 3.47 9.94 8.38
CA PRO A 99 3.53 8.51 8.68
C PRO A 99 4.20 7.72 7.55
N GLY A 100 4.90 6.63 7.86
CA GLY A 100 5.58 5.83 6.85
C GLY A 100 7.01 6.25 6.47
N PHE A 101 7.44 7.47 6.77
CA PHE A 101 8.75 8.00 6.29
C PHE A 101 9.77 8.27 7.40
N GLN A 102 9.57 7.69 8.58
CA GLN A 102 10.38 7.98 9.76
C GLN A 102 10.23 6.87 10.81
N ALA A 103 10.64 7.15 12.05
CA ALA A 103 10.41 6.27 13.19
C ALA A 103 8.96 5.80 13.28
N GLU A 104 8.80 4.51 13.49
CA GLU A 104 7.52 3.82 13.53
C GLU A 104 7.63 2.66 14.53
N GLY A 105 6.51 2.18 15.07
CA GLY A 105 6.61 0.98 15.91
C GLY A 105 5.32 0.21 16.17
N LEU A 106 5.44 -1.07 16.48
CA LEU A 106 4.32 -1.94 16.84
C LEU A 106 4.38 -2.20 18.34
N VAL A 107 3.27 -1.94 19.04
CA VAL A 107 3.15 -2.19 20.48
C VAL A 107 2.48 -3.54 20.70
N TYR A 108 3.05 -4.32 21.60
CA TYR A 108 2.58 -5.61 22.07
C TYR A 108 2.28 -5.53 23.58
N ASP A 109 1.43 -6.42 24.07
CA ASP A 109 1.28 -6.65 25.51
C ASP A 109 2.45 -7.45 26.09
N ALA A 110 2.39 -7.76 27.39
CA ALA A 110 3.42 -8.50 28.11
C ALA A 110 3.59 -9.94 27.62
N GLU A 111 2.56 -10.50 26.98
CA GLU A 111 2.52 -11.84 26.41
C GLU A 111 3.00 -11.87 24.95
N GLY A 112 3.25 -10.71 24.34
CA GLY A 112 3.69 -10.58 22.96
C GLY A 112 2.56 -10.61 21.94
N VAL A 113 1.32 -10.35 22.34
CA VAL A 113 0.19 -10.18 21.43
C VAL A 113 0.17 -8.73 20.93
N PRO A 114 0.14 -8.50 19.60
CA PRO A 114 0.15 -7.14 19.05
C PRO A 114 -1.11 -6.39 19.46
N ILE A 115 -0.96 -5.19 19.99
CA ILE A 115 -2.06 -4.30 20.36
C ILE A 115 -2.38 -3.41 19.17
N LYS A 116 -1.45 -2.50 18.83
CA LYS A 116 -1.65 -1.41 17.87
C LYS A 116 -0.30 -0.79 17.49
N GLY A 117 -0.18 -0.21 16.31
CA GLY A 117 1.01 0.52 15.86
C GLY A 117 0.99 2.00 16.24
N ILE A 118 2.18 2.60 16.38
CA ILE A 118 2.37 4.04 16.61
C ILE A 118 3.05 4.74 15.43
N HIS A 119 2.63 5.96 15.13
CA HIS A 119 3.24 6.85 14.13
C HIS A 119 2.96 8.31 14.52
N PRO A 120 3.52 9.33 13.85
CA PRO A 120 3.43 10.73 14.29
C PRO A 120 2.00 11.26 14.42
N ARG A 121 1.05 10.66 13.69
CA ARG A 121 -0.39 11.00 13.66
C ARG A 121 -1.26 10.03 14.45
N ASN A 122 -0.66 9.05 15.14
CA ASN A 122 -1.34 8.07 15.96
C ASN A 122 -0.38 7.54 17.04
N ARG A 123 -0.37 8.21 18.19
CA ARG A 123 0.64 8.00 19.26
C ARG A 123 0.09 7.27 20.48
N HIS A 124 -1.21 7.02 20.52
CA HIS A 124 -1.91 6.51 21.68
C HIS A 124 -2.13 5.00 21.58
N ILE A 125 -1.96 4.31 22.70
CA ILE A 125 -2.34 2.92 22.93
C ILE A 125 -3.44 2.91 23.99
N PRO A 126 -4.60 2.29 23.75
CA PRO A 126 -5.64 2.14 24.76
C PRO A 126 -5.11 1.38 25.98
N VAL A 127 -5.36 1.89 27.19
CA VAL A 127 -5.05 1.19 28.45
C VAL A 127 -6.34 0.73 29.12
N ALA A 128 -7.23 1.67 29.44
CA ALA A 128 -8.52 1.35 30.04
C ALA A 128 -9.57 2.47 29.81
N ALA A 129 -10.84 2.08 29.70
CA ALA A 129 -11.98 2.98 29.54
C ALA A 129 -13.27 2.31 30.06
N PRO A 130 -13.70 2.58 31.32
CA PRO A 130 -13.00 3.36 32.34
C PRO A 130 -11.84 2.59 32.99
N ALA A 131 -10.84 3.32 33.50
CA ALA A 131 -9.77 2.79 34.35
C ALA A 131 -10.27 2.41 35.74
N ALA A 132 -9.72 1.34 36.32
CA ALA A 132 -9.96 0.97 37.71
C ALA A 132 -9.08 1.78 38.68
N GLY A 133 -7.87 2.17 38.25
CA GLY A 133 -6.84 2.74 39.12
C GLY A 133 -6.05 1.64 39.85
N GLY A 134 -4.72 1.78 39.89
CA GLY A 134 -3.79 0.78 40.43
C GLY A 134 -3.49 -0.39 39.48
N GLU A 135 -4.06 -0.41 38.27
CA GLU A 135 -3.82 -1.48 37.30
C GLU A 135 -2.43 -1.36 36.66
N PRO A 136 -1.66 -2.47 36.57
CA PRO A 136 -0.31 -2.44 36.02
C PRO A 136 -0.35 -2.30 34.50
N VAL A 137 0.54 -1.48 33.96
CA VAL A 137 0.74 -1.33 32.52
C VAL A 137 2.11 -1.89 32.15
N ARG A 138 2.12 -2.86 31.23
CA ARG A 138 3.33 -3.49 30.70
C ARG A 138 3.19 -3.60 29.19
N LEU A 139 3.94 -2.76 28.48
CA LEU A 139 3.92 -2.70 27.03
C LEU A 139 5.31 -2.99 26.49
N LEU A 140 5.33 -3.62 25.32
CA LEU A 140 6.54 -3.87 24.57
C LEU A 140 6.45 -3.17 23.21
N LEU A 141 7.31 -2.19 22.95
CA LEU A 141 7.36 -1.44 21.71
C LEU A 141 8.51 -1.96 20.83
N GLU A 142 8.15 -2.48 19.66
CA GLU A 142 9.08 -2.71 18.56
C GLU A 142 9.23 -1.42 17.75
N ALA A 143 10.35 -0.70 17.88
CA ALA A 143 10.60 0.57 17.19
C ALA A 143 11.57 0.41 16.02
N ALA A 144 11.16 0.86 14.85
CA ALA A 144 11.95 0.91 13.62
C ALA A 144 12.58 2.30 13.46
N ALA A 145 13.90 2.37 13.32
CA ALA A 145 14.63 3.60 13.07
C ALA A 145 14.77 3.85 11.55
N ASN A 146 13.65 4.02 10.86
CA ASN A 146 13.64 4.27 9.42
C ASN A 146 14.14 5.70 9.13
N PRO A 147 15.11 5.94 8.24
CA PRO A 147 15.52 7.28 7.86
C PRO A 147 14.48 8.01 7.01
N ALA A 148 14.40 9.33 7.17
CA ALA A 148 13.65 10.21 6.28
C ALA A 148 14.44 10.47 4.98
N VAL A 149 14.46 9.49 4.07
CA VAL A 149 15.29 9.50 2.85
C VAL A 149 15.05 10.72 1.96
N LEU A 150 13.81 11.22 1.88
CA LEU A 150 13.44 12.38 1.06
C LEU A 150 13.46 13.73 1.80
N ARG A 151 14.00 13.79 3.03
CA ARG A 151 14.00 15.02 3.84
C ARG A 151 14.62 16.21 3.10
N ASP A 152 15.71 15.97 2.39
CA ASP A 152 16.47 16.98 1.65
C ASP A 152 16.11 16.95 0.14
N GLY A 153 14.89 16.50 -0.19
CA GLY A 153 14.42 16.36 -1.57
C GLY A 153 15.03 15.16 -2.31
N PHE A 154 15.22 15.31 -3.62
CA PHE A 154 15.78 14.26 -4.50
C PHE A 154 17.32 14.31 -4.59
N GLU A 155 17.99 14.84 -3.57
CA GLU A 155 19.45 14.87 -3.51
C GLU A 155 20.04 13.46 -3.25
N PRO A 156 21.24 13.14 -3.78
CA PRO A 156 21.91 11.89 -3.47
C PRO A 156 22.14 11.73 -1.96
N THR A 157 21.73 10.59 -1.41
CA THR A 157 21.85 10.29 0.03
C THR A 157 22.50 8.93 0.26
N GLN A 158 23.28 8.82 1.34
CA GLN A 158 23.86 7.55 1.80
C GLN A 158 22.84 6.69 2.57
N LEU A 159 21.67 7.23 2.90
CA LEU A 159 20.66 6.53 3.69
C LEU A 159 19.91 5.46 2.89
N GLY A 160 19.96 5.49 1.55
CA GLY A 160 19.21 4.57 0.68
C GLY A 160 19.70 3.11 0.66
N ASP A 161 20.71 2.77 1.46
CA ASP A 161 21.22 1.41 1.58
C ASP A 161 21.87 1.16 2.96
N VAL A 162 21.64 0.00 3.56
CA VAL A 162 22.29 -0.41 4.82
C VAL A 162 23.81 -0.44 4.70
N LEU A 163 24.35 -0.69 3.51
CA LEU A 163 25.80 -0.70 3.27
C LEU A 163 26.44 0.70 3.31
N THR A 164 25.64 1.77 3.19
CA THR A 164 26.12 3.15 3.11
C THR A 164 25.63 4.04 4.25
N ALA A 165 24.53 3.69 4.92
CA ALA A 165 23.84 4.58 5.85
C ALA A 165 24.60 4.92 7.14
N GLY A 166 25.64 4.15 7.50
CA GLY A 166 26.39 4.33 8.75
C GLY A 166 25.59 3.96 10.00
N ASP A 167 26.08 4.37 11.18
CA ASP A 167 25.55 3.94 12.49
C ASP A 167 25.10 5.10 13.39
N ARG A 168 25.12 6.34 12.90
CA ARG A 168 24.73 7.53 13.67
C ARG A 168 23.25 7.44 14.07
N PRO A 169 22.89 7.61 15.36
CA PRO A 169 21.50 7.65 15.79
C PRO A 169 20.68 8.72 15.05
N LEU A 170 19.46 8.36 14.68
CA LEU A 170 18.53 9.21 13.92
C LEU A 170 17.53 9.95 14.81
N TYR A 171 17.22 9.38 15.97
CA TYR A 171 16.09 9.78 16.79
C TYR A 171 16.51 10.07 18.22
N ARG A 172 15.77 10.94 18.88
CA ARG A 172 15.90 11.23 20.31
C ARG A 172 14.57 10.94 20.98
N PHE A 173 14.52 9.93 21.84
CA PHE A 173 13.27 9.42 22.40
C PHE A 173 12.58 10.51 23.23
N ALA A 174 11.42 11.01 22.81
CA ALA A 174 10.85 12.22 23.40
C ALA A 174 10.07 11.95 24.69
N SER A 175 9.11 11.02 24.67
CA SER A 175 8.30 10.68 25.84
C SER A 175 7.59 9.35 25.74
N ALA A 176 7.23 8.77 26.88
CA ALA A 176 6.28 7.66 27.00
C ALA A 176 5.52 7.82 28.32
N ASP A 177 4.27 8.26 28.23
CA ASP A 177 3.47 8.62 29.41
C ASP A 177 2.15 7.88 29.40
N LEU A 178 1.65 7.47 30.57
CA LEU A 178 0.21 7.30 30.77
C LEU A 178 -0.44 8.67 30.82
N ALA A 179 -1.59 8.83 30.16
CA ALA A 179 -2.31 10.09 30.10
C ALA A 179 -3.82 9.89 30.17
N VAL A 180 -4.52 10.83 30.81
CA VAL A 180 -5.98 10.89 30.83
C VAL A 180 -6.47 11.64 29.60
N LEU A 181 -7.26 11.00 28.75
CA LEU A 181 -7.90 11.65 27.60
C LEU A 181 -9.18 12.36 28.06
N GLU A 182 -9.23 13.67 27.88
CA GLU A 182 -10.44 14.47 28.10
C GLU A 182 -11.32 14.43 26.83
N GLU A 183 -12.28 13.51 26.81
CA GLU A 183 -13.11 13.24 25.62
C GLU A 183 -13.88 14.48 25.12
N GLU A 184 -14.42 15.30 26.04
CA GLU A 184 -15.11 16.54 25.68
C GLU A 184 -14.16 17.56 25.03
N VAL A 185 -12.91 17.66 25.50
CA VAL A 185 -11.90 18.54 24.90
C VAL A 185 -11.49 18.01 23.53
N TRP A 186 -11.27 16.71 23.41
CA TRP A 186 -10.93 16.07 22.14
C TRP A 186 -12.02 16.27 21.08
N HIS A 187 -13.30 16.07 21.43
CA HIS A 187 -14.40 16.35 20.52
C HIS A 187 -14.55 17.85 20.20
N LEU A 188 -14.29 18.74 21.16
CA LEU A 188 -14.27 20.18 20.90
C LEU A 188 -13.20 20.58 19.88
N VAL A 189 -12.00 19.99 19.95
CA VAL A 189 -10.95 20.20 18.94
C VAL A 189 -11.46 19.82 17.55
N LEU A 190 -12.14 18.69 17.41
CA LEU A 190 -12.69 18.21 16.14
C LEU A 190 -13.85 19.07 15.63
N ASP A 191 -14.72 19.53 16.53
CA ASP A 191 -15.81 20.48 16.23
C ASP A 191 -15.24 21.79 15.66
N ILE A 192 -14.17 22.32 16.30
CA ILE A 192 -13.47 23.53 15.85
C ILE A 192 -12.79 23.31 14.51
N GLU A 193 -12.06 22.21 14.32
CA GLU A 193 -11.37 21.92 13.05
C GLU A 193 -12.36 21.89 11.88
N VAL A 194 -13.42 21.08 11.97
CA VAL A 194 -14.42 20.96 10.90
C VAL A 194 -15.07 22.29 10.56
N LEU A 195 -15.54 23.03 11.58
CA LEU A 195 -16.23 24.31 11.36
C LEU A 195 -15.30 25.40 10.86
N SER A 196 -14.10 25.51 11.45
CA SER A 196 -13.18 26.59 11.11
C SER A 196 -12.51 26.39 9.76
N GLU A 197 -12.31 25.14 9.32
CA GLU A 197 -11.89 24.81 7.96
C GLU A 197 -13.02 25.14 6.97
N LEU A 198 -14.25 24.69 7.23
CA LEU A 198 -15.42 24.98 6.39
C LEU A 198 -15.66 26.48 6.26
N MET A 199 -15.62 27.22 7.36
CA MET A 199 -15.78 28.68 7.39
C MET A 199 -14.77 29.36 6.46
N ARG A 200 -13.50 28.92 6.46
CA ARG A 200 -12.46 29.51 5.61
C ARG A 200 -12.66 29.19 4.14
N GLU A 201 -13.17 28.00 3.83
CA GLU A 201 -13.47 27.55 2.46
C GLU A 201 -14.72 28.23 1.86
N LEU A 202 -15.72 28.55 2.69
CA LEU A 202 -16.95 29.18 2.23
C LEU A 202 -16.69 30.61 1.71
N PRO A 203 -17.36 31.04 0.62
CA PRO A 203 -17.21 32.40 0.12
C PRO A 203 -17.59 33.46 1.16
N VAL A 204 -16.87 34.58 1.10
CA VAL A 204 -16.87 35.65 2.10
C VAL A 204 -18.23 36.37 2.21
N ASP A 205 -19.01 36.35 1.14
CA ASP A 205 -20.34 36.93 1.03
C ASP A 205 -21.47 36.01 1.52
N ARG A 206 -21.18 34.75 1.88
CA ARG A 206 -22.19 33.79 2.30
C ARG A 206 -22.56 33.97 3.78
N PRO A 207 -23.85 34.10 4.12
CA PRO A 207 -24.31 34.18 5.51
C PRO A 207 -23.78 33.05 6.39
N ARG A 208 -23.78 31.82 5.85
CA ARG A 208 -23.30 30.62 6.54
C ARG A 208 -21.88 30.75 7.10
N ARG A 209 -20.97 31.40 6.38
CA ARG A 209 -19.60 31.66 6.87
C ARG A 209 -19.62 32.50 8.15
N HIS A 210 -20.41 33.56 8.15
CA HIS A 210 -20.49 34.50 9.28
C HIS A 210 -21.21 33.90 10.49
N GLU A 211 -22.21 33.06 10.25
CA GLU A 211 -22.87 32.30 11.32
C GLU A 211 -21.90 31.36 12.03
N ILE A 212 -21.09 30.60 11.27
CA ILE A 212 -20.05 29.73 11.84
C ILE A 212 -19.02 30.56 12.61
N LEU A 213 -18.57 31.69 12.04
CA LEU A 213 -17.62 32.58 12.70
C LEU A 213 -18.14 33.08 14.06
N ARG A 214 -19.41 33.50 14.13
CA ARG A 214 -20.02 33.95 15.38
C ARG A 214 -20.26 32.81 16.37
N ALA A 215 -20.58 31.61 15.90
CA ALA A 215 -20.66 30.44 16.76
C ALA A 215 -19.29 30.09 17.38
N LEU A 216 -18.20 30.17 16.58
CA LEU A 216 -16.83 29.99 17.07
C LEU A 216 -16.42 31.09 18.06
N GLU A 217 -16.83 32.34 17.84
CA GLU A 217 -16.64 33.43 18.80
C GLU A 217 -17.37 33.16 20.13
N ASN A 218 -18.65 32.81 20.07
CA ASN A 218 -19.45 32.48 21.26
C ASN A 218 -18.87 31.28 22.02
N MET A 219 -18.35 30.29 21.30
CA MET A 219 -17.64 29.16 21.90
C MET A 219 -16.39 29.63 22.65
N LEU A 220 -15.59 30.53 22.07
CA LEU A 220 -14.42 31.10 22.72
C LEU A 220 -14.76 31.95 23.96
N ASP A 221 -15.95 32.55 24.01
CA ASP A 221 -16.45 33.30 25.17
C ASP A 221 -17.02 32.38 26.26
N ALA A 222 -17.52 31.20 25.89
CA ALA A 222 -18.00 30.18 26.83
C ALA A 222 -16.86 29.35 27.45
N LEU A 223 -15.66 29.37 26.85
CA LEU A 223 -14.49 28.67 27.35
C LEU A 223 -13.71 29.50 28.37
N ASP A 224 -13.34 28.86 29.48
CA ASP A 224 -12.26 29.35 30.33
C ASP A 224 -10.94 28.75 29.85
N LEU A 225 -10.03 29.58 29.33
CA LEU A 225 -8.71 29.12 28.86
C LEU A 225 -7.80 28.61 30.00
N HIS A 226 -8.15 28.89 31.26
CA HIS A 226 -7.49 28.35 32.44
C HIS A 226 -8.12 27.05 32.95
N ASP A 227 -9.33 26.70 32.50
CA ASP A 227 -10.04 25.45 32.81
C ASP A 227 -10.79 24.94 31.57
N VAL A 228 -10.01 24.58 30.53
CA VAL A 228 -10.57 24.04 29.29
C VAL A 228 -11.36 22.75 29.55
N PRO A 229 -10.85 21.75 30.30
CA PRO A 229 -11.61 20.53 30.55
C PRO A 229 -12.96 20.79 31.26
N GLY A 230 -13.01 21.69 32.24
CA GLY A 230 -14.24 22.03 32.96
C GLY A 230 -15.27 22.78 32.11
N THR A 231 -14.84 23.49 31.06
CA THR A 231 -15.72 24.32 30.21
C THR A 231 -15.94 23.80 28.79
N ALA A 232 -15.27 22.71 28.39
CA ALA A 232 -15.34 22.16 27.03
C ALA A 232 -16.77 21.82 26.59
N ALA A 233 -17.58 21.24 27.48
CA ALA A 233 -18.97 20.90 27.18
C ALA A 233 -19.81 22.15 26.85
N ALA A 234 -19.58 23.28 27.53
CA ALA A 234 -20.24 24.55 27.23
C ALA A 234 -19.77 25.11 25.87
N GLY A 235 -18.47 25.01 25.58
CA GLY A 235 -17.92 25.36 24.28
C GLY A 235 -18.54 24.56 23.13
N ARG A 236 -18.69 23.24 23.30
CA ARG A 236 -19.36 22.37 22.32
C ARG A 236 -20.85 22.69 22.16
N ALA A 237 -21.54 22.99 23.26
CA ALA A 237 -22.95 23.40 23.19
C ALA A 237 -23.14 24.68 22.35
N ALA A 238 -22.19 25.61 22.38
CA ALA A 238 -22.22 26.81 21.53
C ALA A 238 -22.04 26.52 20.03
N LEU A 239 -21.44 25.38 19.66
CA LEU A 239 -21.25 24.94 18.27
C LEU A 239 -22.34 23.99 17.76
N ALA A 240 -23.18 23.45 18.65
CA ALA A 240 -24.13 22.40 18.32
C ALA A 240 -25.14 22.81 17.24
N GLU A 241 -25.65 24.04 17.29
CA GLU A 241 -26.64 24.54 16.32
C GLU A 241 -26.05 24.57 14.91
N VAL A 242 -24.87 25.17 14.73
CA VAL A 242 -24.23 25.24 13.41
C VAL A 242 -23.77 23.88 12.91
N LEU A 243 -23.34 22.95 13.76
CA LEU A 243 -22.99 21.58 13.35
C LEU A 243 -24.21 20.76 12.93
N SER A 244 -25.38 21.02 13.52
CA SER A 244 -26.60 20.23 13.26
C SER A 244 -27.30 20.54 11.93
N ARG A 245 -26.93 21.64 11.25
CA ARG A 245 -27.61 22.07 10.02
C ARG A 245 -27.27 21.14 8.86
N PRO A 246 -28.27 20.54 8.18
CA PRO A 246 -28.02 19.52 7.16
C PRO A 246 -27.46 20.10 5.87
N ALA A 247 -26.65 19.31 5.16
CA ALA A 247 -26.18 19.63 3.82
C ALA A 247 -27.35 19.88 2.85
N HIS A 248 -27.16 20.80 1.89
CA HIS A 248 -28.15 21.08 0.86
C HIS A 248 -28.60 19.81 0.13
N ALA A 249 -29.85 19.77 -0.34
CA ALA A 249 -30.42 18.60 -1.00
C ALA A 249 -29.65 18.19 -2.27
N SER A 250 -29.03 19.16 -2.94
CA SER A 250 -28.22 18.99 -4.14
C SER A 250 -26.72 18.89 -3.87
N ALA A 251 -26.30 18.79 -2.60
CA ALA A 251 -24.88 18.67 -2.26
C ALA A 251 -24.28 17.41 -2.90
N HIS A 252 -23.05 17.52 -3.41
CA HIS A 252 -22.32 16.37 -3.94
C HIS A 252 -22.16 15.28 -2.88
N ARG A 253 -22.22 14.02 -3.32
CA ARG A 253 -22.12 12.83 -2.45
C ARG A 253 -20.72 12.24 -2.53
N VAL A 254 -20.03 12.19 -1.42
CA VAL A 254 -18.71 11.58 -1.28
C VAL A 254 -18.88 10.21 -0.63
N SER A 255 -18.62 9.17 -1.42
CA SER A 255 -18.48 7.79 -0.94
C SER A 255 -17.06 7.61 -0.42
N ALA A 256 -16.89 7.66 0.90
CA ALA A 256 -15.59 7.55 1.53
C ALA A 256 -15.26 6.10 1.89
N THR A 257 -14.03 5.68 1.66
CA THR A 257 -13.52 4.38 2.13
C THR A 257 -12.18 4.59 2.83
N GLY A 258 -11.99 3.96 3.98
CA GLY A 258 -10.69 3.95 4.63
C GLY A 258 -9.69 3.27 3.71
N HIS A 259 -8.48 3.80 3.59
CA HIS A 259 -7.43 3.26 2.75
C HIS A 259 -6.07 3.50 3.38
N ALA A 260 -5.15 2.60 3.10
CA ALA A 260 -3.73 2.78 3.39
C ALA A 260 -2.98 2.19 2.20
N HIS A 261 -2.60 3.05 1.26
CA HIS A 261 -1.64 2.65 0.26
C HIS A 261 -0.31 2.37 0.96
N ILE A 262 0.28 1.20 0.72
CA ILE A 262 1.57 0.84 1.31
C ILE A 262 2.44 0.33 0.17
N ASP A 263 3.52 1.05 -0.12
CA ASP A 263 4.42 0.61 -1.15
C ASP A 263 5.14 -0.66 -0.74
N SER A 264 5.06 -1.68 -1.60
CA SER A 264 5.71 -2.97 -1.34
C SER A 264 7.21 -2.77 -1.14
N ALA A 265 7.83 -1.90 -1.94
CA ALA A 265 9.13 -1.33 -1.64
C ALA A 265 9.34 -0.03 -2.42
N TRP A 266 9.61 1.07 -1.72
CA TRP A 266 9.91 2.37 -2.34
C TRP A 266 11.13 3.02 -1.69
N LEU A 267 10.92 3.71 -0.58
CA LEU A 267 11.99 4.32 0.22
C LEU A 267 12.44 3.43 1.36
N TRP A 268 12.03 2.16 1.35
CA TRP A 268 12.39 1.13 2.33
C TRP A 268 12.45 -0.23 1.62
N PRO A 269 13.21 -1.19 2.16
CA PRO A 269 13.26 -2.56 1.62
C PRO A 269 11.98 -3.35 1.93
N LEU A 270 11.76 -4.46 1.21
CA LEU A 270 10.61 -5.37 1.39
C LEU A 270 10.42 -5.81 2.85
N ARG A 271 11.52 -6.06 3.57
CA ARG A 271 11.49 -6.48 4.98
C ARG A 271 10.78 -5.47 5.90
N GLU A 272 10.84 -4.19 5.56
CA GLU A 272 10.19 -3.15 6.36
C GLU A 272 8.71 -3.06 6.03
N THR A 273 8.31 -3.31 4.79
CA THR A 273 6.89 -3.35 4.39
C THR A 273 6.12 -4.42 5.14
N VAL A 274 6.71 -5.60 5.39
CA VAL A 274 6.10 -6.63 6.25
C VAL A 274 5.66 -6.04 7.60
N ARG A 275 6.51 -5.21 8.20
CA ARG A 275 6.26 -4.55 9.50
C ARG A 275 5.28 -3.39 9.36
N LYS A 276 5.36 -2.60 8.28
CA LYS A 276 4.42 -1.50 7.97
C LYS A 276 2.99 -2.00 7.77
N ALA A 277 2.81 -3.08 7.00
CA ALA A 277 1.53 -3.75 6.82
C ALA A 277 1.00 -4.24 8.17
N SER A 278 1.83 -4.93 8.95
CA SER A 278 1.47 -5.41 10.30
C SER A 278 0.99 -4.29 11.22
N ARG A 279 1.73 -3.18 11.31
CA ARG A 279 1.36 -2.00 12.11
C ARG A 279 0.06 -1.35 11.64
N THR A 280 -0.09 -1.18 10.34
CA THR A 280 -1.26 -0.53 9.74
C THR A 280 -2.50 -1.40 9.95
N PHE A 281 -2.39 -2.72 9.74
CA PHE A 281 -3.53 -3.63 9.88
C PHE A 281 -3.91 -3.82 11.36
N ALA A 282 -2.94 -3.78 12.28
CA ALA A 282 -3.22 -3.69 13.71
C ALA A 282 -3.99 -2.41 14.07
N ASN A 283 -3.60 -1.26 13.50
CA ASN A 283 -4.33 0.01 13.71
C ASN A 283 -5.76 -0.07 13.21
N VAL A 284 -5.96 -0.51 11.97
CA VAL A 284 -7.28 -0.58 11.35
C VAL A 284 -8.19 -1.56 12.07
N THR A 285 -7.69 -2.75 12.42
CA THR A 285 -8.51 -3.74 13.13
C THR A 285 -8.85 -3.33 14.56
N ALA A 286 -7.95 -2.61 15.25
CA ALA A 286 -8.28 -1.98 16.53
C ALA A 286 -9.33 -0.88 16.37
N LEU A 287 -9.19 -0.02 15.34
CA LEU A 287 -10.12 1.04 15.04
C LEU A 287 -11.52 0.52 14.69
N ALA A 288 -11.62 -0.59 13.94
CA ALA A 288 -12.88 -1.24 13.61
C ALA A 288 -13.66 -1.70 14.85
N GLY A 289 -12.96 -2.06 15.94
CA GLY A 289 -13.58 -2.40 17.21
C GLY A 289 -14.24 -1.21 17.92
N GLU A 290 -13.69 0.00 17.76
CA GLU A 290 -14.25 1.24 18.33
C GLU A 290 -15.26 1.92 17.38
N TYR A 291 -15.12 1.71 16.07
CA TYR A 291 -15.93 2.35 15.02
C TYR A 291 -16.55 1.31 14.06
N PRO A 292 -17.72 0.76 14.40
CA PRO A 292 -18.37 -0.28 13.60
C PRO A 292 -18.81 0.17 12.20
N GLU A 293 -18.86 1.48 11.92
CA GLU A 293 -19.13 2.00 10.58
C GLU A 293 -17.89 2.08 9.67
N LEU A 294 -16.69 1.85 10.19
CA LEU A 294 -15.46 1.86 9.38
C LEU A 294 -15.58 0.83 8.27
N VAL A 295 -15.19 1.22 7.06
CA VAL A 295 -14.91 0.30 5.95
C VAL A 295 -13.50 0.60 5.43
N PHE A 296 -12.59 -0.37 5.52
CA PHE A 296 -11.22 -0.24 5.07
C PHE A 296 -10.96 -1.07 3.80
N ALA A 297 -10.57 -0.42 2.71
CA ALA A 297 -10.21 -1.03 1.44
C ALA A 297 -8.70 -1.31 1.39
N CYS A 298 -8.32 -2.57 1.16
CA CYS A 298 -6.92 -2.98 1.03
C CYS A 298 -6.70 -3.93 -0.15
N SER A 299 -5.78 -3.54 -1.03
CA SER A 299 -5.65 -3.95 -2.43
C SER A 299 -4.71 -5.13 -2.70
N GLN A 300 -3.59 -5.23 -1.97
CA GLN A 300 -2.45 -6.09 -2.34
C GLN A 300 -2.50 -7.43 -1.61
N ALA A 301 -2.84 -8.54 -2.29
CA ALA A 301 -2.89 -9.86 -1.68
C ALA A 301 -1.57 -10.29 -1.02
N GLN A 302 -0.43 -9.86 -1.56
CA GLN A 302 0.90 -10.08 -0.99
C GLN A 302 1.04 -9.54 0.44
N GLN A 303 0.39 -8.43 0.78
CA GLN A 303 0.45 -7.86 2.14
C GLN A 303 -0.32 -8.72 3.14
N TYR A 304 -1.46 -9.27 2.73
CA TYR A 304 -2.20 -10.23 3.52
C TYR A 304 -1.39 -11.52 3.71
N ALA A 305 -0.70 -12.00 2.67
CA ALA A 305 0.16 -13.17 2.77
C ALA A 305 1.29 -12.97 3.79
N TRP A 306 1.96 -11.81 3.78
CA TRP A 306 2.98 -11.47 4.77
C TRP A 306 2.43 -11.41 6.20
N VAL A 307 1.26 -10.79 6.40
CA VAL A 307 0.66 -10.70 7.74
C VAL A 307 0.16 -12.06 8.23
N LYS A 308 -0.41 -12.89 7.35
CA LYS A 308 -0.77 -14.28 7.65
C LYS A 308 0.45 -15.08 8.13
N GLU A 309 1.60 -14.92 7.46
CA GLU A 309 2.83 -15.64 7.79
C GLU A 309 3.48 -15.13 9.09
N HIS A 310 3.61 -13.80 9.25
CA HIS A 310 4.44 -13.22 10.29
C HIS A 310 3.68 -12.74 11.54
N GLN A 311 2.36 -12.52 11.43
CA GLN A 311 1.54 -11.91 12.49
C GLN A 311 0.16 -12.57 12.61
N PRO A 312 0.08 -13.84 13.07
CA PRO A 312 -1.17 -14.62 13.09
C PRO A 312 -2.28 -13.97 13.94
N HIS A 313 -1.94 -13.27 15.03
CA HIS A 313 -2.93 -12.53 15.82
C HIS A 313 -3.59 -11.40 15.04
N ILE A 314 -2.84 -10.68 14.22
CA ILE A 314 -3.39 -9.62 13.35
C ILE A 314 -4.20 -10.25 12.22
N TRP A 315 -3.73 -11.37 11.66
CA TRP A 315 -4.46 -12.12 10.63
C TRP A 315 -5.86 -12.55 11.09
N GLU A 316 -6.00 -13.09 12.30
CA GLU A 316 -7.32 -13.44 12.85
C GLU A 316 -8.24 -12.22 12.99
N ARG A 317 -7.68 -11.06 13.38
CA ARG A 317 -8.45 -9.80 13.45
C ARG A 317 -8.89 -9.32 12.07
N ILE A 318 -8.06 -9.49 11.03
CA ILE A 318 -8.43 -9.16 9.64
C ILE A 318 -9.60 -10.04 9.20
N LYS A 319 -9.52 -11.36 9.37
CA LYS A 319 -10.63 -12.27 9.02
C LYS A 319 -11.93 -11.89 9.73
N LYS A 320 -11.84 -11.55 11.02
CA LYS A 320 -12.99 -11.06 11.78
C LYS A 320 -13.55 -9.76 11.18
N ALA A 321 -12.71 -8.77 10.91
CA ALA A 321 -13.14 -7.49 10.34
C ALA A 321 -13.75 -7.65 8.92
N VAL A 322 -13.26 -8.62 8.12
CA VAL A 322 -13.86 -8.96 6.83
C VAL A 322 -15.26 -9.55 7.02
N ALA A 323 -15.42 -10.50 7.95
CA ALA A 323 -16.71 -11.12 8.25
C ALA A 323 -17.73 -10.13 8.84
N GLU A 324 -17.29 -9.20 9.68
CA GLU A 324 -18.11 -8.12 10.25
C GLU A 324 -18.40 -7.01 9.23
N GLY A 325 -17.64 -6.98 8.14
CA GLY A 325 -17.87 -6.08 7.03
C GLY A 325 -17.14 -4.74 7.10
N ASN A 326 -16.27 -4.57 8.09
CA ASN A 326 -15.42 -3.40 8.31
C ASN A 326 -14.17 -3.37 7.43
N TRP A 327 -13.89 -4.48 6.75
CA TRP A 327 -12.73 -4.64 5.89
C TRP A 327 -13.18 -5.15 4.52
N ALA A 328 -12.78 -4.44 3.47
CA ALA A 328 -13.03 -4.79 2.08
C ALA A 328 -11.71 -5.18 1.41
N PRO A 329 -11.47 -6.48 1.15
CA PRO A 329 -10.45 -6.88 0.19
C PRO A 329 -10.83 -6.33 -1.18
N VAL A 330 -9.92 -5.58 -1.81
CA VAL A 330 -10.13 -4.96 -3.13
C VAL A 330 -8.98 -5.31 -4.07
N GLY A 331 -9.04 -4.87 -5.31
CA GLY A 331 -7.87 -4.80 -6.19
C GLY A 331 -7.64 -5.99 -7.10
N SER A 332 -8.10 -7.18 -6.73
CA SER A 332 -8.00 -8.42 -7.53
C SER A 332 -6.58 -8.88 -7.89
N MET A 333 -5.51 -8.19 -7.47
CA MET A 333 -4.14 -8.45 -7.92
C MET A 333 -3.22 -8.90 -6.77
N TRP A 334 -2.14 -9.61 -7.11
CA TRP A 334 -1.14 -10.04 -6.13
C TRP A 334 -0.43 -8.84 -5.49
N VAL A 335 -0.01 -7.88 -6.31
CA VAL A 335 0.45 -6.56 -5.90
C VAL A 335 -0.17 -5.46 -6.76
N GLU A 336 -0.08 -4.21 -6.33
CA GLU A 336 -0.36 -3.06 -7.20
C GLU A 336 0.78 -2.92 -8.21
N SER A 337 0.72 -3.68 -9.30
CA SER A 337 1.82 -3.77 -10.26
C SER A 337 1.93 -2.51 -11.12
N ASP A 338 3.10 -2.32 -11.74
CA ASP A 338 3.16 -1.54 -12.96
C ASP A 338 2.24 -2.16 -14.01
N ALA A 339 1.57 -1.33 -14.81
CA ALA A 339 0.58 -1.78 -15.81
C ALA A 339 1.06 -1.63 -17.26
N ASN A 340 2.35 -1.35 -17.48
CA ASN A 340 2.93 -1.11 -18.81
C ASN A 340 4.05 -2.11 -19.16
N MET A 341 4.98 -2.38 -18.24
CA MET A 341 6.17 -3.19 -18.48
C MET A 341 5.97 -4.70 -18.33
N PRO A 342 5.18 -5.23 -17.39
CA PRO A 342 4.92 -6.66 -17.30
C PRO A 342 4.33 -7.22 -18.61
N GLY A 343 4.71 -8.45 -18.96
CA GLY A 343 4.10 -9.16 -20.08
C GLY A 343 2.62 -9.48 -19.84
N GLY A 344 1.85 -9.74 -20.89
CA GLY A 344 0.41 -10.05 -20.78
C GLY A 344 0.11 -11.24 -19.87
N GLU A 345 0.91 -12.31 -19.93
CA GLU A 345 0.79 -13.45 -19.02
C GLU A 345 1.06 -13.03 -17.56
N ALA A 346 2.05 -12.18 -17.31
CA ALA A 346 2.33 -11.72 -15.95
C ALA A 346 1.19 -10.86 -15.39
N LEU A 347 0.57 -9.98 -16.20
CA LEU A 347 -0.63 -9.24 -15.80
C LEU A 347 -1.82 -10.18 -15.52
N ALA A 348 -2.01 -11.23 -16.33
CA ALA A 348 -3.01 -12.26 -16.04
C ALA A 348 -2.70 -12.98 -14.72
N ARG A 349 -1.43 -13.31 -14.46
CA ARG A 349 -0.98 -13.95 -13.21
C ARG A 349 -1.13 -13.02 -12.00
N GLN A 350 -0.90 -11.72 -12.12
CA GLN A 350 -1.23 -10.77 -11.04
C GLN A 350 -2.68 -10.97 -10.59
N ILE A 351 -3.62 -11.00 -11.54
CA ILE A 351 -5.05 -11.15 -11.26
C ILE A 351 -5.37 -12.55 -10.73
N VAL A 352 -4.86 -13.61 -11.36
CA VAL A 352 -5.11 -15.00 -10.95
C VAL A 352 -4.63 -15.26 -9.53
N HIS A 353 -3.40 -14.85 -9.19
CA HIS A 353 -2.86 -15.06 -7.84
C HIS A 353 -3.55 -14.18 -6.80
N GLY A 354 -3.90 -12.93 -7.14
CA GLY A 354 -4.65 -12.04 -6.24
C GLY A 354 -6.04 -12.55 -5.92
N LYS A 355 -6.87 -12.80 -6.95
CA LYS A 355 -8.24 -13.32 -6.78
C LYS A 355 -8.25 -14.67 -6.07
N ARG A 356 -7.35 -15.60 -6.45
CA ARG A 356 -7.25 -16.90 -5.79
C ARG A 356 -6.99 -16.75 -4.29
N PHE A 357 -6.04 -15.90 -3.91
CA PHE A 357 -5.72 -15.68 -2.50
C PHE A 357 -6.96 -15.17 -1.73
N PHE A 358 -7.65 -14.16 -2.24
CA PHE A 358 -8.85 -13.63 -1.56
C PHE A 358 -9.99 -14.65 -1.47
N LEU A 359 -10.19 -15.45 -2.51
CA LEU A 359 -11.21 -16.49 -2.53
C LEU A 359 -10.89 -17.62 -1.53
N GLU A 360 -9.65 -18.12 -1.52
CA GLU A 360 -9.24 -19.25 -0.67
C GLU A 360 -9.12 -18.85 0.80
N GLU A 361 -8.60 -17.65 1.10
CA GLU A 361 -8.28 -17.24 2.47
C GLU A 361 -9.44 -16.50 3.16
N LEU A 362 -10.26 -15.78 2.40
CA LEU A 362 -11.30 -14.90 2.94
C LEU A 362 -12.71 -15.21 2.39
N GLY A 363 -12.83 -16.10 1.40
CA GLY A 363 -14.10 -16.39 0.74
C GLY A 363 -14.65 -15.22 -0.08
N VAL A 364 -13.79 -14.28 -0.48
CA VAL A 364 -14.18 -13.06 -1.20
C VAL A 364 -13.74 -13.14 -2.66
N ASP A 365 -14.71 -13.09 -3.57
CA ASP A 365 -14.45 -12.87 -4.99
C ASP A 365 -14.56 -11.36 -5.29
N THR A 366 -13.42 -10.73 -5.53
CA THR A 366 -13.30 -9.28 -5.78
C THR A 366 -13.84 -8.90 -7.16
N GLU A 367 -14.53 -7.77 -7.31
CA GLU A 367 -15.19 -7.37 -8.57
C GLU A 367 -14.49 -6.19 -9.26
N GLU A 368 -13.39 -5.70 -8.69
CA GLU A 368 -12.69 -4.50 -9.10
C GLU A 368 -11.17 -4.69 -9.16
N ILE A 369 -10.53 -3.92 -10.04
CA ILE A 369 -9.09 -3.65 -9.94
C ILE A 369 -8.87 -2.26 -9.37
N TRP A 370 -7.93 -2.16 -8.43
CA TRP A 370 -7.63 -0.98 -7.62
C TRP A 370 -6.14 -0.68 -7.75
N LEU A 371 -5.78 0.23 -8.65
CA LEU A 371 -4.41 0.64 -8.97
C LEU A 371 -4.29 2.16 -8.89
N PRO A 372 -4.32 2.75 -7.68
CA PRO A 372 -4.25 4.20 -7.51
C PRO A 372 -2.93 4.78 -8.02
N ASP A 373 -1.82 4.04 -7.88
CA ASP A 373 -0.47 4.60 -8.07
C ASP A 373 0.37 4.06 -9.24
N SER A 374 -0.20 3.28 -10.15
CA SER A 374 0.55 2.81 -11.33
C SER A 374 0.83 3.96 -12.33
N PHE A 375 2.00 3.89 -12.99
CA PHE A 375 2.49 4.96 -13.88
C PHE A 375 2.00 4.82 -15.33
N GLY A 376 0.68 4.86 -15.50
CA GLY A 376 -0.03 4.66 -16.78
C GLY A 376 -0.56 3.23 -16.93
N TYR A 377 -1.46 3.01 -17.91
CA TYR A 377 -2.21 1.76 -18.01
C TYR A 377 -2.40 1.29 -19.46
N THR A 378 -1.95 0.06 -19.74
CA THR A 378 -2.08 -0.58 -21.05
C THR A 378 -3.53 -0.75 -21.52
N ALA A 379 -3.78 -0.52 -22.80
CA ALA A 379 -5.07 -0.70 -23.45
C ALA A 379 -5.55 -2.17 -23.53
N ALA A 380 -4.74 -3.14 -23.11
CA ALA A 380 -5.15 -4.55 -22.99
C ALA A 380 -5.87 -4.86 -21.67
N PHE A 381 -5.77 -3.97 -20.69
CA PHE A 381 -6.25 -4.23 -19.33
C PHE A 381 -7.77 -4.45 -19.23
N PRO A 382 -8.64 -3.71 -19.96
CA PRO A 382 -10.09 -3.96 -19.94
C PRO A 382 -10.46 -5.39 -20.31
N GLN A 383 -9.75 -5.98 -21.29
CA GLN A 383 -9.94 -7.37 -21.69
C GLN A 383 -9.56 -8.33 -20.57
N LEU A 384 -8.36 -8.16 -19.98
CA LEU A 384 -7.89 -9.01 -18.87
C LEU A 384 -8.81 -8.93 -17.66
N ALA A 385 -9.24 -7.72 -17.29
CA ALA A 385 -10.19 -7.48 -16.21
C ALA A 385 -11.50 -8.25 -16.48
N LYS A 386 -12.10 -8.09 -17.66
CA LYS A 386 -13.37 -8.73 -18.00
C LYS A 386 -13.29 -10.25 -18.00
N LEU A 387 -12.20 -10.81 -18.52
CA LEU A 387 -11.95 -12.27 -18.51
C LEU A 387 -11.83 -12.83 -17.10
N ALA A 388 -11.36 -12.02 -16.14
CA ALA A 388 -11.28 -12.38 -14.74
C ALA A 388 -12.56 -12.09 -13.94
N GLY A 389 -13.66 -11.71 -14.59
CA GLY A 389 -14.93 -11.39 -13.93
C GLY A 389 -14.96 -10.01 -13.27
N VAL A 390 -13.93 -9.18 -13.46
CA VAL A 390 -13.88 -7.81 -12.95
C VAL A 390 -14.85 -6.91 -13.72
N ARG A 391 -15.56 -6.06 -12.98
CA ARG A 391 -16.58 -5.12 -13.48
C ARG A 391 -16.10 -3.68 -13.44
N TRP A 392 -15.26 -3.34 -12.47
CA TRP A 392 -14.87 -1.97 -12.17
C TRP A 392 -13.35 -1.77 -12.13
N PHE A 393 -12.92 -0.54 -12.42
CA PHE A 393 -11.52 -0.14 -12.33
C PHE A 393 -11.37 1.17 -11.57
N LEU A 394 -10.45 1.23 -10.62
CA LEU A 394 -10.07 2.43 -9.90
C LEU A 394 -8.60 2.78 -10.09
N THR A 395 -8.34 4.06 -10.32
CA THR A 395 -6.99 4.66 -10.36
C THR A 395 -6.99 6.05 -9.73
N GLN A 396 -5.83 6.66 -9.49
CA GLN A 396 -5.69 8.06 -9.07
C GLN A 396 -4.67 8.84 -9.92
N LYS A 397 -3.54 8.22 -10.29
CA LYS A 397 -2.39 8.90 -10.90
C LYS A 397 -2.70 9.70 -12.18
N LEU A 398 -3.76 9.38 -12.90
CA LEU A 398 -4.18 10.15 -14.08
C LEU A 398 -4.56 11.61 -13.76
N SER A 399 -4.90 11.91 -12.50
CA SER A 399 -5.07 13.30 -12.03
C SER A 399 -3.78 14.14 -12.09
N TRP A 400 -2.60 13.50 -12.23
CA TRP A 400 -1.28 14.14 -12.21
C TRP A 400 -0.70 14.38 -13.61
N ASN A 401 -1.51 14.29 -14.67
CA ASN A 401 -1.06 14.61 -16.02
C ASN A 401 -0.49 16.04 -16.10
N GLN A 402 0.69 16.17 -16.72
CA GLN A 402 1.42 17.44 -16.77
C GLN A 402 0.78 18.48 -17.68
N SER A 403 0.18 18.05 -18.80
CA SER A 403 -0.34 18.96 -19.83
C SER A 403 -1.84 18.78 -20.03
N ASN A 404 -2.31 17.56 -20.28
CA ASN A 404 -3.71 17.29 -20.59
C ASN A 404 -4.43 16.68 -19.39
N LYS A 405 -5.32 17.48 -18.80
CA LYS A 405 -6.25 16.98 -17.79
C LYS A 405 -7.20 15.96 -18.40
N MET A 406 -7.39 14.83 -17.73
CA MET A 406 -8.41 13.85 -18.11
C MET A 406 -9.81 14.50 -18.13
N PRO A 407 -10.59 14.31 -19.21
CA PRO A 407 -11.85 15.03 -19.39
C PRO A 407 -12.99 14.55 -18.48
N HIS A 408 -12.88 13.34 -17.92
CA HIS A 408 -13.92 12.67 -17.13
C HIS A 408 -13.29 11.97 -15.94
N HIS A 409 -13.99 11.92 -14.80
CA HIS A 409 -13.60 11.15 -13.63
C HIS A 409 -14.28 9.78 -13.60
N THR A 410 -15.45 9.65 -14.24
CA THR A 410 -16.20 8.41 -14.37
C THR A 410 -16.50 8.14 -15.84
N PHE A 411 -16.12 6.99 -16.37
CA PHE A 411 -16.25 6.69 -17.81
C PHE A 411 -16.18 5.18 -18.09
N TRP A 412 -16.54 4.78 -19.31
CA TRP A 412 -16.24 3.46 -19.84
C TRP A 412 -14.84 3.45 -20.44
N TRP A 413 -13.92 2.69 -19.85
CA TRP A 413 -12.62 2.45 -20.45
C TRP A 413 -12.71 1.27 -21.42
N GLU A 414 -12.45 1.53 -22.69
CA GLU A 414 -12.49 0.56 -23.78
C GLU A 414 -11.07 0.14 -24.20
N GLY A 415 -10.82 -1.17 -24.17
CA GLY A 415 -9.57 -1.75 -24.62
C GLY A 415 -9.47 -1.84 -26.15
N ILE A 416 -8.29 -2.24 -26.64
CA ILE A 416 -8.02 -2.35 -28.09
C ILE A 416 -8.95 -3.34 -28.83
N ASP A 417 -9.59 -4.25 -28.10
CA ASP A 417 -10.51 -5.26 -28.62
C ASP A 417 -11.99 -4.82 -28.52
N GLY A 418 -12.27 -3.62 -28.00
CA GLY A 418 -13.62 -3.12 -27.76
C GLY A 418 -14.23 -3.56 -26.43
N THR A 419 -13.52 -4.35 -25.60
CA THR A 419 -13.99 -4.70 -24.27
C THR A 419 -14.00 -3.47 -23.37
N ARG A 420 -15.05 -3.30 -22.56
CA ARG A 420 -15.22 -2.14 -21.67
C ARG A 420 -15.25 -2.51 -20.19
N VAL A 421 -14.64 -1.66 -19.37
CA VAL A 421 -14.68 -1.69 -17.90
C VAL A 421 -15.09 -0.32 -17.35
N PHE A 422 -16.01 -0.28 -16.39
CA PHE A 422 -16.48 0.98 -15.82
C PHE A 422 -15.43 1.51 -14.86
N THR A 423 -14.93 2.71 -15.14
CA THR A 423 -13.73 3.25 -14.52
C THR A 423 -14.05 4.52 -13.74
N HIS A 424 -13.46 4.65 -12.55
CA HIS A 424 -13.50 5.88 -11.77
C HIS A 424 -12.09 6.25 -11.28
N PHE A 425 -11.75 7.54 -11.29
CA PHE A 425 -10.68 8.07 -10.45
C PHE A 425 -11.19 9.22 -9.57
N PRO A 426 -10.87 9.22 -8.26
CA PRO A 426 -11.35 10.23 -7.33
C PRO A 426 -11.01 11.68 -7.75
N PRO A 427 -11.99 12.60 -7.77
CA PRO A 427 -11.78 14.02 -8.09
C PRO A 427 -11.08 14.81 -6.98
N VAL A 428 -10.81 14.18 -5.83
CA VAL A 428 -10.05 14.79 -4.74
C VAL A 428 -8.54 14.85 -5.03
N ASP A 429 -8.09 14.25 -6.15
CA ASP A 429 -6.70 14.24 -6.62
C ASP A 429 -5.69 13.55 -5.67
N THR A 430 -6.18 12.75 -4.71
CA THR A 430 -5.39 11.99 -3.74
C THR A 430 -6.12 10.71 -3.31
N TYR A 431 -5.36 9.69 -2.93
CA TYR A 431 -5.87 8.50 -2.23
C TYR A 431 -5.53 8.51 -0.72
N ASN A 432 -5.02 9.64 -0.23
CA ASN A 432 -4.61 9.89 1.16
C ASN A 432 -5.42 11.05 1.78
N ALA A 433 -6.73 11.12 1.50
CA ALA A 433 -7.57 12.22 1.98
C ALA A 433 -7.67 12.24 3.51
N GLN A 434 -7.79 13.44 4.08
CA GLN A 434 -7.89 13.65 5.54
C GLN A 434 -9.21 14.32 5.95
N PHE A 435 -10.12 14.53 5.00
CA PHE A 435 -11.38 15.26 5.15
C PHE A 435 -11.20 16.73 5.51
N HIS A 436 -10.16 17.37 4.97
CA HIS A 436 -10.09 18.82 5.05
C HIS A 436 -11.23 19.45 4.24
N ALA A 437 -11.75 20.59 4.71
CA ALA A 437 -12.82 21.27 3.98
C ALA A 437 -12.40 21.64 2.54
N SER A 438 -11.12 22.00 2.36
CA SER A 438 -10.53 22.27 1.05
C SER A 438 -10.47 21.04 0.14
N GLU A 439 -10.19 19.84 0.67
CA GLU A 439 -10.21 18.58 -0.09
C GLU A 439 -11.62 18.26 -0.58
N LEU A 440 -12.63 18.37 0.28
CA LEU A 440 -14.02 18.09 -0.08
C LEU A 440 -14.57 19.11 -1.09
N ALA A 441 -14.31 20.39 -0.87
CA ALA A 441 -14.69 21.44 -1.80
C ALA A 441 -13.95 21.30 -3.15
N HIS A 442 -12.68 20.89 -3.13
CA HIS A 442 -11.95 20.54 -4.34
C HIS A 442 -12.61 19.37 -5.07
N ALA A 443 -12.91 18.27 -4.37
CA ALA A 443 -13.56 17.11 -4.97
C ALA A 443 -14.87 17.46 -5.69
N GLU A 444 -15.75 18.25 -5.06
CA GLU A 444 -17.01 18.71 -5.67
C GLU A 444 -16.77 19.65 -6.87
N ARG A 445 -15.86 20.63 -6.74
CA ARG A 445 -15.55 21.55 -7.85
C ARG A 445 -14.88 20.85 -9.02
N ASN A 446 -14.00 19.89 -8.73
CA ASN A 446 -13.14 19.22 -9.69
C ASN A 446 -13.86 18.10 -10.45
N PHE A 447 -14.89 17.50 -9.86
CA PHE A 447 -15.66 16.42 -10.47
C PHE A 447 -16.22 16.82 -11.84
N ALA A 448 -15.68 16.20 -12.89
CA ALA A 448 -15.93 16.60 -14.28
C ALA A 448 -17.31 16.18 -14.80
N ASP A 449 -17.87 15.10 -14.24
CA ASP A 449 -19.14 14.50 -14.67
C ASP A 449 -20.37 15.09 -13.94
N LYS A 450 -20.15 16.17 -13.16
CA LYS A 450 -21.19 16.90 -12.43
C LYS A 450 -22.31 17.39 -13.36
N GLY A 451 -23.55 17.27 -12.89
CA GLY A 451 -24.76 17.60 -13.65
C GLY A 451 -25.43 16.39 -14.31
N LEU A 452 -24.67 15.32 -14.56
CA LEU A 452 -25.20 14.01 -14.97
C LEU A 452 -24.97 12.93 -13.92
N ALA A 453 -23.93 13.08 -13.10
CA ALA A 453 -23.65 12.29 -11.91
C ALA A 453 -23.55 13.17 -10.66
N THR A 454 -23.83 12.58 -9.50
CA THR A 454 -23.92 13.29 -8.21
C THR A 454 -23.00 12.72 -7.13
N ARG A 455 -22.19 11.70 -7.45
CA ARG A 455 -21.32 11.02 -6.50
C ARG A 455 -19.90 10.79 -7.01
N SER A 456 -18.95 10.78 -6.08
CA SER A 456 -17.56 10.36 -6.32
C SER A 456 -17.01 9.58 -5.13
N LEU A 457 -16.01 8.74 -5.36
CA LEU A 457 -15.31 8.02 -4.29
C LEU A 457 -14.17 8.88 -3.73
N VAL A 458 -13.88 8.76 -2.42
CA VAL A 458 -12.72 9.36 -1.75
C VAL A 458 -12.06 8.32 -0.85
N PRO A 459 -10.86 7.83 -1.18
CA PRO A 459 -10.06 7.03 -0.25
C PRO A 459 -9.45 7.96 0.80
N PHE A 460 -9.59 7.61 2.09
CA PHE A 460 -9.09 8.43 3.21
C PHE A 460 -8.20 7.64 4.15
N GLY A 461 -7.19 8.31 4.71
CA GLY A 461 -6.17 7.70 5.56
C GLY A 461 -4.77 8.13 5.17
N TYR A 462 -3.79 7.74 5.98
CA TYR A 462 -2.38 7.94 5.66
C TYR A 462 -1.84 6.73 4.88
N GLY A 463 -1.38 6.96 3.66
CA GLY A 463 -0.79 5.94 2.78
C GLY A 463 0.66 6.23 2.42
N ASP A 464 1.06 5.77 1.23
CA ASP A 464 2.42 5.67 0.67
C ASP A 464 3.36 4.75 1.50
N GLY A 465 3.41 4.92 2.82
CA GLY A 465 4.21 4.07 3.73
C GLY A 465 3.44 3.44 4.88
N GLY A 466 2.11 3.47 4.83
CA GLY A 466 1.20 2.97 5.87
C GLY A 466 0.74 4.01 6.89
N GLY A 467 -0.06 3.54 7.86
CA GLY A 467 -0.73 4.36 8.87
C GLY A 467 -2.23 4.12 8.88
N GLY A 468 -2.87 4.33 7.72
CA GLY A 468 -4.30 4.14 7.51
C GLY A 468 -5.19 5.22 8.13
N PRO A 469 -6.51 4.98 8.20
CA PRO A 469 -7.45 5.91 8.82
C PRO A 469 -7.23 6.02 10.33
N THR A 470 -7.57 7.18 10.91
CA THR A 470 -7.52 7.40 12.36
C THR A 470 -8.90 7.69 12.95
N ARG A 471 -9.02 7.61 14.28
CA ARG A 471 -10.25 7.95 15.01
C ARG A 471 -10.71 9.39 14.73
N GLU A 472 -9.77 10.32 14.59
CA GLU A 472 -10.06 11.72 14.27
C GLU A 472 -10.73 11.84 12.89
N MET A 473 -10.28 11.07 11.89
CA MET A 473 -10.90 11.07 10.55
C MET A 473 -12.33 10.52 10.58
N LEU A 474 -12.59 9.47 11.39
CA LEU A 474 -13.93 8.88 11.55
C LEU A 474 -14.87 9.87 12.26
N GLU A 475 -14.38 10.56 13.28
CA GLU A 475 -15.12 11.62 13.96
C GLU A 475 -15.40 12.83 13.07
N LYS A 476 -14.45 13.21 12.19
CA LYS A 476 -14.69 14.22 11.16
C LYS A 476 -15.75 13.75 10.17
N ALA A 477 -15.66 12.51 9.68
CA ALA A 477 -16.66 11.93 8.78
C ALA A 477 -18.08 11.96 9.38
N ARG A 478 -18.24 11.67 10.69
CA ARG A 478 -19.53 11.80 11.40
C ARG A 478 -20.10 13.22 11.32
N ARG A 479 -19.27 14.24 11.52
CA ARG A 479 -19.65 15.66 11.42
C ARG A 479 -19.96 16.07 9.98
N LEU A 480 -19.26 15.49 9.02
CA LEU A 480 -19.39 15.76 7.58
C LEU A 480 -20.47 14.91 6.90
N LYS A 481 -21.16 14.04 7.64
CA LYS A 481 -22.26 13.20 7.11
C LYS A 481 -23.32 14.03 6.40
N SER A 482 -23.68 15.16 7.01
CA SER A 482 -24.63 16.12 6.43
C SER A 482 -24.44 17.47 7.09
N LEU A 483 -23.48 18.25 6.59
CA LEU A 483 -23.16 19.59 7.10
C LEU A 483 -23.46 20.67 6.05
N GLU A 484 -24.28 21.67 6.40
CA GLU A 484 -24.61 22.79 5.52
C GLU A 484 -23.36 23.55 5.07
N GLY A 485 -23.10 23.55 3.76
CA GLY A 485 -21.94 24.18 3.13
C GLY A 485 -20.85 23.19 2.68
N SER A 486 -20.96 21.91 3.04
CA SER A 486 -20.03 20.84 2.65
C SER A 486 -20.71 19.78 1.77
N PRO A 487 -19.97 19.05 0.91
CA PRO A 487 -20.40 17.76 0.39
C PRO A 487 -20.80 16.79 1.52
N ARG A 488 -21.70 15.86 1.20
CA ARG A 488 -22.15 14.81 2.12
C ARG A 488 -21.16 13.65 2.11
N VAL A 489 -20.59 13.30 3.26
CA VAL A 489 -19.65 12.19 3.38
C VAL A 489 -20.35 10.95 3.93
N GLU A 490 -20.26 9.83 3.22
CA GLU A 490 -20.78 8.55 3.67
C GLU A 490 -19.67 7.50 3.60
N ILE A 491 -19.34 6.86 4.72
CA ILE A 491 -18.38 5.76 4.73
C ILE A 491 -19.07 4.51 4.22
N GLU A 492 -18.59 3.96 3.10
CA GLU A 492 -19.17 2.78 2.47
C GLU A 492 -18.12 1.94 1.71
N ARG A 493 -18.51 0.73 1.31
CA ARG A 493 -17.65 -0.14 0.49
C ARG A 493 -17.44 0.45 -0.91
N PRO A 494 -16.23 0.31 -1.49
CA PRO A 494 -16.00 0.65 -2.89
C PRO A 494 -17.03 0.04 -3.86
N SER A 495 -17.43 -1.21 -3.64
CA SER A 495 -18.45 -1.88 -4.46
C SER A 495 -19.82 -1.23 -4.38
N ALA A 496 -20.19 -0.65 -3.24
CA ALA A 496 -21.44 0.10 -3.08
C ALA A 496 -21.40 1.41 -3.88
N PHE A 497 -20.28 2.14 -3.82
CA PHE A 497 -20.06 3.31 -4.67
C PHE A 497 -20.18 2.96 -6.15
N PHE A 498 -19.45 1.93 -6.61
CA PHE A 498 -19.41 1.58 -8.02
C PHE A 498 -20.77 1.11 -8.53
N ALA A 499 -21.49 0.30 -7.76
CA ALA A 499 -22.84 -0.15 -8.14
C ALA A 499 -23.79 1.05 -8.30
N GLU A 500 -23.76 2.02 -7.40
CA GLU A 500 -24.62 3.20 -7.46
C GLU A 500 -24.19 4.18 -8.57
N ALA A 501 -22.89 4.39 -8.76
CA ALA A 501 -22.35 5.25 -9.82
C ALA A 501 -22.63 4.66 -11.22
N GLU A 502 -22.46 3.35 -11.37
CA GLU A 502 -22.80 2.63 -12.61
C GLU A 502 -24.31 2.73 -12.88
N ARG A 503 -25.16 2.48 -11.87
CA ARG A 503 -26.62 2.61 -12.00
C ARG A 503 -27.07 4.02 -12.39
N GLU A 504 -26.43 5.05 -11.84
CA GLU A 504 -26.77 6.45 -12.09
C GLU A 504 -26.30 6.94 -13.46
N TYR A 505 -25.08 6.57 -13.85
CA TYR A 505 -24.35 7.28 -14.91
C TYR A 505 -23.96 6.42 -16.11
N ALA A 506 -23.90 5.09 -16.02
CA ALA A 506 -23.33 4.22 -17.06
C ALA A 506 -23.92 4.43 -18.47
N ALA A 507 -25.23 4.67 -18.58
CA ALA A 507 -25.90 4.89 -19.87
C ALA A 507 -25.50 6.21 -20.56
N LYS A 508 -24.94 7.16 -19.80
CA LYS A 508 -24.52 8.48 -20.26
C LYS A 508 -23.00 8.66 -20.20
N ALA A 509 -22.31 7.74 -19.55
CA ALA A 509 -20.87 7.79 -19.35
C ALA A 509 -20.14 7.75 -20.71
N PRO A 510 -19.15 8.63 -20.92
CA PRO A 510 -18.38 8.66 -22.15
C PRO A 510 -17.47 7.44 -22.24
N VAL A 511 -16.92 7.20 -23.44
CA VAL A 511 -15.97 6.12 -23.69
C VAL A 511 -14.57 6.70 -23.88
N TRP A 512 -13.60 6.20 -23.12
CA TRP A 512 -12.18 6.41 -23.39
C TRP A 512 -11.62 5.15 -24.05
N SER A 513 -11.20 5.24 -25.31
CA SER A 513 -10.70 4.08 -26.07
C SER A 513 -9.18 4.11 -26.17
N GLY A 514 -8.53 2.99 -25.81
CA GLY A 514 -7.08 2.85 -25.85
C GLY A 514 -6.38 2.98 -24.50
N GLU A 515 -5.14 3.45 -24.51
CA GLU A 515 -4.29 3.55 -23.32
C GLU A 515 -4.77 4.68 -22.40
N LEU A 516 -4.71 4.47 -21.08
CA LEU A 516 -4.77 5.57 -20.12
C LEU A 516 -3.33 6.07 -19.90
N TYR A 517 -2.88 6.90 -20.83
CA TYR A 517 -1.51 7.43 -20.85
C TYR A 517 -1.30 8.43 -19.71
N LEU A 518 -0.28 8.18 -18.87
CA LEU A 518 0.17 9.11 -17.84
C LEU A 518 1.26 10.03 -18.39
N GLU A 519 1.00 11.33 -18.45
CA GLU A 519 1.94 12.33 -18.97
C GLU A 519 3.06 12.69 -17.97
N MET A 520 3.37 11.80 -17.03
CA MET A 520 4.32 11.98 -15.95
C MET A 520 5.18 10.72 -15.79
N HIS A 521 6.32 10.82 -15.10
CA HIS A 521 7.20 9.69 -14.75
C HIS A 521 7.80 8.90 -15.94
N ARG A 522 7.79 9.42 -17.18
CA ARG A 522 8.29 8.72 -18.40
C ARG A 522 9.70 8.14 -18.32
N ALA A 523 10.59 8.68 -17.49
CA ALA A 523 11.95 8.15 -17.32
C ALA A 523 11.99 6.74 -16.67
N THR A 524 10.90 6.33 -16.02
CA THR A 524 10.77 5.02 -15.40
C THR A 524 10.85 3.86 -16.41
N TYR A 525 10.58 4.11 -17.69
CA TYR A 525 10.74 3.09 -18.74
C TYR A 525 12.22 2.76 -19.01
N THR A 526 13.16 3.65 -18.67
CA THR A 526 14.60 3.52 -18.99
C THR A 526 15.52 3.30 -17.79
N THR A 527 15.16 3.82 -16.62
CA THR A 527 15.96 3.65 -15.39
C THR A 527 16.05 2.18 -14.97
N GLN A 528 17.05 1.80 -14.18
CA GLN A 528 17.22 0.44 -13.63
C GLN A 528 17.11 -0.67 -14.70
N ALA A 529 17.85 -0.52 -15.82
CA ALA A 529 17.80 -1.44 -16.96
C ALA A 529 18.04 -2.91 -16.57
N LYS A 530 18.93 -3.19 -15.61
CA LYS A 530 19.20 -4.54 -15.12
C LYS A 530 17.98 -5.18 -14.44
N THR A 531 17.21 -4.41 -13.68
CA THR A 531 15.95 -4.88 -13.06
C THR A 531 14.94 -5.27 -14.13
N LYS A 532 14.79 -4.44 -15.16
CA LYS A 532 13.87 -4.71 -16.29
C LYS A 532 14.29 -5.93 -17.12
N GLN A 533 15.60 -6.07 -17.38
CA GLN A 533 16.17 -7.26 -18.02
C GLN A 533 15.91 -8.53 -17.19
N GLY A 534 16.11 -8.45 -15.87
CA GLY A 534 15.82 -9.53 -14.92
C GLY A 534 14.36 -9.96 -14.95
N ASN A 535 13.41 -9.00 -14.95
CA ASN A 535 11.98 -9.29 -15.09
C ASN A 535 11.70 -10.01 -16.42
N ARG A 536 12.10 -9.42 -17.55
CA ARG A 536 11.80 -9.99 -18.87
C ARG A 536 12.40 -11.39 -19.05
N ARG A 537 13.62 -11.61 -18.55
CA ARG A 537 14.25 -12.94 -18.59
C ARG A 537 13.51 -13.94 -17.71
N SER A 538 13.07 -13.53 -16.52
CA SER A 538 12.26 -14.36 -15.62
C SER A 538 10.92 -14.75 -16.24
N GLU A 539 10.21 -13.81 -16.87
CA GLU A 539 8.94 -14.10 -17.57
C GLU A 539 9.11 -15.13 -18.69
N HIS A 540 10.16 -15.00 -19.52
CA HIS A 540 10.44 -15.96 -20.57
C HIS A 540 10.80 -17.35 -20.00
N LEU A 541 11.65 -17.40 -18.96
CA LEU A 541 12.04 -18.65 -18.32
C LEU A 541 10.88 -19.33 -17.59
N LEU A 542 9.95 -18.58 -17.00
CA LEU A 542 8.73 -19.12 -16.41
C LEU A 542 7.89 -19.82 -17.47
N ARG A 543 7.68 -19.18 -18.62
CA ARG A 543 6.98 -19.80 -19.75
C ARG A 543 7.67 -21.08 -20.24
N GLU A 544 9.00 -21.06 -20.33
CA GLU A 544 9.79 -22.25 -20.70
C GLU A 544 9.67 -23.36 -19.65
N ALA A 545 9.79 -23.03 -18.37
CA ALA A 545 9.67 -23.97 -17.26
C ALA A 545 8.30 -24.62 -17.21
N GLU A 546 7.21 -23.84 -17.29
CA GLU A 546 5.85 -24.39 -17.32
C GLU A 546 5.61 -25.27 -18.55
N LEU A 547 6.09 -24.87 -19.73
CA LEU A 547 5.98 -25.66 -20.96
C LEU A 547 6.65 -27.03 -20.82
N TRP A 548 7.94 -27.05 -20.44
CA TRP A 548 8.71 -28.29 -20.38
C TRP A 548 8.26 -29.17 -19.22
N ALA A 549 7.96 -28.58 -18.06
CA ALA A 549 7.43 -29.34 -16.92
C ALA A 549 6.06 -29.96 -17.24
N THR A 550 5.19 -29.25 -17.97
CA THR A 550 3.90 -29.80 -18.44
C THR A 550 4.14 -30.96 -19.40
N ALA A 551 5.04 -30.79 -20.38
CA ALA A 551 5.37 -31.85 -21.33
C ALA A 551 5.93 -33.09 -20.62
N ALA A 552 6.83 -32.90 -19.65
CA ALA A 552 7.40 -33.98 -18.85
C ALA A 552 6.33 -34.69 -18.01
N ALA A 553 5.46 -33.95 -17.31
CA ALA A 553 4.39 -34.52 -16.51
C ALA A 553 3.39 -35.36 -17.33
N LEU A 554 3.20 -35.01 -18.61
CA LEU A 554 2.31 -35.75 -19.51
C LEU A 554 2.98 -36.97 -20.18
N ARG A 555 4.30 -36.95 -20.39
CA ARG A 555 5.00 -37.93 -21.25
C ARG A 555 6.02 -38.81 -20.53
N ALA A 556 6.54 -38.39 -19.39
CA ALA A 556 7.56 -39.09 -18.63
C ALA A 556 6.95 -39.76 -17.38
N PRO A 557 6.85 -41.10 -17.33
CA PRO A 557 6.39 -41.79 -16.14
C PRO A 557 7.25 -41.44 -14.93
N GLY A 558 6.62 -40.99 -13.85
CA GLY A 558 7.29 -40.63 -12.59
C GLY A 558 7.74 -39.18 -12.46
N TYR A 559 7.53 -38.32 -13.47
CA TYR A 559 7.73 -36.88 -13.32
C TYR A 559 6.46 -36.21 -12.78
N ALA A 560 6.58 -35.51 -11.64
CA ALA A 560 5.51 -34.70 -11.07
C ALA A 560 5.69 -33.23 -11.45
N TYR A 561 4.60 -32.56 -11.87
CA TYR A 561 4.64 -31.14 -12.17
C TYR A 561 4.95 -30.33 -10.88
N PRO A 562 5.95 -29.42 -10.90
CA PRO A 562 6.45 -28.73 -9.72
C PRO A 562 5.57 -27.53 -9.34
N TYR A 563 4.32 -27.80 -8.94
CA TYR A 563 3.31 -26.77 -8.64
C TYR A 563 3.78 -25.78 -7.57
N GLU A 564 4.29 -26.27 -6.44
CA GLU A 564 4.68 -25.42 -5.30
C GLU A 564 5.85 -24.49 -5.64
N ASP A 565 6.86 -25.01 -6.36
CA ASP A 565 8.00 -24.21 -6.80
C ASP A 565 7.58 -23.13 -7.79
N LEU A 566 6.76 -23.48 -8.80
CA LEU A 566 6.31 -22.52 -9.80
C LEU A 566 5.39 -21.45 -9.20
N ASP A 567 4.49 -21.81 -8.28
CA ASP A 567 3.65 -20.83 -7.56
C ASP A 567 4.51 -19.85 -6.75
N ARG A 568 5.50 -20.36 -6.00
CA ARG A 568 6.46 -19.53 -5.25
C ARG A 568 7.26 -18.60 -6.16
N ILE A 569 7.77 -19.11 -7.28
CA ILE A 569 8.59 -18.33 -8.22
C ILE A 569 7.72 -17.27 -8.90
N TRP A 570 6.48 -17.61 -9.33
CA TRP A 570 5.54 -16.62 -9.88
C TRP A 570 5.26 -15.51 -8.87
N LYS A 571 4.84 -15.83 -7.63
CA LYS A 571 4.61 -14.82 -6.58
C LYS A 571 5.83 -13.94 -6.34
N THR A 572 7.04 -14.50 -6.41
CA THR A 572 8.30 -13.75 -6.31
C THR A 572 8.48 -12.77 -7.46
N VAL A 573 8.29 -13.21 -8.71
CA VAL A 573 8.39 -12.33 -9.90
C VAL A 573 7.31 -11.26 -9.86
N LEU A 574 6.05 -11.62 -9.57
CA LEU A 574 4.92 -10.70 -9.49
C LEU A 574 5.14 -9.62 -8.42
N LEU A 575 5.69 -9.98 -7.26
CA LEU A 575 6.09 -9.01 -6.24
C LEU A 575 7.08 -7.98 -6.78
N HIS A 576 8.08 -8.42 -7.55
CA HIS A 576 9.08 -7.52 -8.13
C HIS A 576 8.58 -6.73 -9.35
N GLN A 577 7.33 -6.92 -9.75
CA GLN A 577 6.61 -6.11 -10.73
C GLN A 577 5.79 -4.96 -10.09
N PHE A 578 5.89 -4.78 -8.78
CA PHE A 578 5.32 -3.64 -8.07
C PHE A 578 5.73 -2.30 -8.72
N HIS A 579 4.83 -1.31 -8.70
CA HIS A 579 4.95 -0.06 -9.46
C HIS A 579 6.10 0.86 -9.03
N ASP A 580 6.81 0.60 -7.94
CA ASP A 580 8.09 1.28 -7.67
C ASP A 580 9.34 0.43 -7.95
N ILE A 581 9.23 -0.90 -7.80
CA ILE A 581 10.37 -1.81 -7.97
C ILE A 581 10.75 -1.92 -9.45
N LEU A 582 9.81 -2.30 -10.31
CA LEU A 582 10.08 -2.55 -11.73
C LEU A 582 10.29 -1.24 -12.51
N PRO A 583 9.49 -0.19 -12.29
CA PRO A 583 9.74 1.11 -12.92
C PRO A 583 11.06 1.73 -12.49
N GLY A 584 11.57 1.39 -11.31
CA GLY A 584 12.92 1.75 -10.90
C GLY A 584 12.99 3.10 -10.20
N SER A 585 12.01 3.36 -9.31
CA SER A 585 11.83 4.59 -8.54
C SER A 585 12.12 4.41 -7.04
N SER A 586 12.77 3.31 -6.65
CA SER A 586 13.10 2.97 -5.26
C SER A 586 14.56 3.30 -4.89
N ILE A 587 14.88 3.16 -3.60
CA ILE A 587 16.25 3.31 -3.08
C ILE A 587 17.21 2.21 -3.59
N ALA A 588 18.52 2.46 -3.44
CA ALA A 588 19.57 1.56 -3.91
C ALA A 588 19.46 0.13 -3.35
N TRP A 589 19.05 -0.01 -2.08
CA TRP A 589 18.83 -1.29 -1.43
C TRP A 589 17.85 -2.17 -2.23
N VAL A 590 16.67 -1.61 -2.56
CA VAL A 590 15.60 -2.33 -3.27
C VAL A 590 16.10 -2.87 -4.61
N HIS A 591 16.83 -2.07 -5.36
CA HIS A 591 17.35 -2.50 -6.66
C HIS A 591 18.53 -3.46 -6.58
N ARG A 592 19.32 -3.45 -5.51
CA ARG A 592 20.30 -4.52 -5.26
C ARG A 592 19.58 -5.84 -5.01
N GLU A 593 18.64 -5.87 -4.06
CA GLU A 593 17.91 -7.09 -3.71
C GLU A 593 17.09 -7.62 -4.89
N ALA A 594 16.45 -6.76 -5.68
CA ALA A 594 15.73 -7.18 -6.87
C ALA A 594 16.62 -7.91 -7.88
N ARG A 595 17.85 -7.42 -8.12
CA ARG A 595 18.81 -8.09 -9.02
C ARG A 595 19.24 -9.44 -8.47
N ASP A 596 19.55 -9.51 -7.18
CA ASP A 596 19.94 -10.75 -6.52
C ASP A 596 18.80 -11.78 -6.54
N THR A 597 17.55 -11.33 -6.36
CA THR A 597 16.36 -12.17 -6.49
C THR A 597 16.21 -12.71 -7.91
N TYR A 598 16.34 -11.88 -8.94
CA TYR A 598 16.21 -12.36 -10.32
C TYR A 598 17.26 -13.39 -10.71
N GLU A 599 18.49 -13.28 -10.20
CA GLU A 599 19.50 -14.33 -10.40
C GLU A 599 19.13 -15.65 -9.72
N ARG A 600 18.55 -15.61 -8.51
CA ARG A 600 18.03 -16.82 -7.84
C ARG A 600 16.85 -17.43 -8.60
N VAL A 601 15.90 -16.61 -9.04
CA VAL A 601 14.76 -17.02 -9.86
C VAL A 601 15.23 -17.71 -11.14
N ARG A 602 16.21 -17.12 -11.83
CA ARG A 602 16.82 -17.72 -13.02
C ARG A 602 17.40 -19.10 -12.73
N ALA A 603 18.20 -19.23 -11.66
CA ALA A 603 18.81 -20.50 -11.29
C ALA A 603 17.79 -21.59 -10.90
N ASP A 604 16.70 -21.21 -10.21
CA ASP A 604 15.61 -22.12 -9.89
C ASP A 604 14.86 -22.60 -11.14
N LEU A 605 14.54 -21.68 -12.06
CA LEU A 605 13.84 -22.02 -13.30
C LEU A 605 14.69 -22.87 -14.25
N GLU A 606 15.98 -22.56 -14.39
CA GLU A 606 16.92 -23.37 -15.17
C GLU A 606 17.01 -24.80 -14.63
N ARG A 607 16.96 -24.98 -13.30
CA ARG A 607 16.92 -26.31 -12.66
C ARG A 607 15.61 -27.05 -12.96
N ILE A 608 14.47 -26.37 -12.91
CA ILE A 608 13.15 -26.94 -13.24
C ILE A 608 13.13 -27.39 -14.71
N VAL A 609 13.57 -26.53 -15.62
CA VAL A 609 13.68 -26.84 -17.06
C VAL A 609 14.60 -28.04 -17.28
N ALA A 610 15.80 -28.04 -16.68
CA ALA A 610 16.74 -29.15 -16.82
C ALA A 610 16.16 -30.48 -16.32
N ALA A 611 15.49 -30.48 -15.17
CA ALA A 611 14.84 -31.68 -14.63
C ALA A 611 13.71 -32.20 -15.53
N ALA A 612 12.88 -31.29 -16.06
CA ALA A 612 11.80 -31.66 -16.99
C ALA A 612 12.35 -32.25 -18.30
N VAL A 613 13.36 -31.61 -18.88
CA VAL A 613 14.01 -32.04 -20.13
C VAL A 613 14.73 -33.38 -19.94
N ALA A 614 15.40 -33.59 -18.81
CA ALA A 614 16.03 -34.87 -18.49
C ALA A 614 14.97 -35.99 -18.40
N ALA A 615 13.83 -35.73 -17.74
CA ALA A 615 12.75 -36.71 -17.64
C ALA A 615 12.12 -37.05 -19.00
N LEU A 616 12.10 -36.10 -19.94
CA LEU A 616 11.66 -36.32 -21.33
C LEU A 616 12.64 -37.16 -22.17
N GLY A 617 13.75 -37.62 -21.59
CA GLY A 617 14.75 -38.44 -22.28
C GLY A 617 15.89 -37.64 -22.91
N GLY A 618 16.18 -36.44 -22.40
CA GLY A 618 17.31 -35.64 -22.87
C GLY A 618 18.63 -36.41 -22.85
N ALA A 619 19.35 -36.36 -23.98
CA ALA A 619 20.74 -36.79 -24.19
C ALA A 619 21.07 -38.29 -24.40
N SER A 620 20.13 -39.17 -24.79
CA SER A 620 20.53 -40.54 -25.20
C SER A 620 21.30 -40.60 -26.52
N GLU A 621 21.19 -39.58 -27.39
CA GLU A 621 21.80 -39.52 -28.74
C GLU A 621 22.57 -38.21 -29.02
N GLY A 622 23.15 -37.58 -28.00
CA GLY A 622 23.92 -36.32 -28.14
C GLY A 622 23.14 -35.05 -27.76
N PRO A 623 23.71 -33.85 -27.99
CA PRO A 623 23.08 -32.60 -27.56
C PRO A 623 21.85 -32.25 -28.40
N VAL A 624 20.84 -31.69 -27.73
CA VAL A 624 19.52 -31.35 -28.29
C VAL A 624 19.24 -29.87 -28.06
N VAL A 625 18.66 -29.19 -29.05
CA VAL A 625 18.17 -27.82 -28.94
C VAL A 625 16.65 -27.84 -28.79
N LEU A 626 16.16 -27.01 -27.88
CA LEU A 626 14.75 -26.90 -27.55
C LEU A 626 14.18 -25.57 -28.06
N ASN A 627 12.99 -25.62 -28.64
CA ASN A 627 12.26 -24.44 -29.09
C ASN A 627 10.95 -24.29 -28.31
N ALA A 628 10.93 -23.34 -27.38
CA ALA A 628 9.74 -22.99 -26.62
C ALA A 628 8.81 -22.00 -27.36
N SER A 629 9.14 -21.59 -28.57
CA SER A 629 8.27 -20.75 -29.42
C SER A 629 7.12 -21.57 -30.01
N PRO A 630 5.91 -21.01 -30.18
CA PRO A 630 4.84 -21.67 -30.92
C PRO A 630 5.05 -21.64 -32.45
N TYR A 631 6.20 -21.14 -32.90
CA TYR A 631 6.57 -21.09 -34.32
C TYR A 631 7.84 -21.91 -34.56
N ALA A 632 7.93 -22.53 -35.74
CA ALA A 632 9.17 -23.13 -36.20
C ALA A 632 10.23 -22.03 -36.42
N ARG A 633 11.51 -22.37 -36.18
CA ARG A 633 12.62 -21.42 -36.28
C ARG A 633 13.81 -22.06 -37.00
N GLU A 634 14.52 -21.25 -37.76
CA GLU A 634 15.88 -21.57 -38.21
C GLU A 634 16.81 -20.57 -37.52
N GLU A 635 17.80 -21.07 -36.79
CA GLU A 635 18.68 -20.23 -35.99
C GLU A 635 20.09 -20.81 -35.91
N VAL A 636 21.08 -19.93 -35.80
CA VAL A 636 22.45 -20.32 -35.47
C VAL A 636 22.58 -20.29 -33.96
N VAL A 637 22.70 -21.47 -33.36
CA VAL A 637 22.94 -21.60 -31.92
C VAL A 637 24.43 -21.72 -31.65
N THR A 638 24.89 -21.15 -30.54
CA THR A 638 26.27 -21.31 -30.08
C THR A 638 26.31 -22.35 -28.97
N LEU A 639 27.14 -23.37 -29.15
CA LEU A 639 27.41 -24.43 -28.19
C LEU A 639 28.64 -24.07 -27.37
N ASP A 640 28.62 -24.36 -26.07
CA ASP A 640 29.82 -24.31 -25.26
C ASP A 640 30.85 -25.39 -25.69
N ALA A 641 32.10 -25.25 -25.25
CA ALA A 641 33.16 -26.18 -25.63
C ALA A 641 32.86 -27.65 -25.26
N PRO A 642 32.32 -27.97 -24.06
CA PRO A 642 31.92 -29.33 -23.72
C PRO A 642 30.83 -29.89 -24.64
N THR A 643 29.78 -29.11 -24.95
CA THR A 643 28.67 -29.54 -25.80
C THR A 643 29.12 -29.72 -27.24
N ALA A 644 29.97 -28.83 -27.75
CA ALA A 644 30.57 -28.94 -29.08
C ALA A 644 31.44 -30.20 -29.20
N ALA A 645 32.20 -30.55 -28.16
CA ALA A 645 33.02 -31.76 -28.12
C ALA A 645 32.19 -33.06 -28.04
N ALA A 646 30.94 -32.99 -27.59
CA ALA A 646 30.03 -34.14 -27.52
C ALA A 646 29.32 -34.45 -28.85
N LEU A 647 29.55 -33.64 -29.91
CA LEU A 647 28.97 -33.88 -31.23
C LEU A 647 29.63 -35.06 -31.95
N PRO A 648 28.88 -35.80 -32.80
CA PRO A 648 29.44 -36.85 -33.62
C PRO A 648 30.46 -36.29 -34.63
N PRO A 649 31.52 -37.05 -34.96
CA PRO A 649 32.50 -36.65 -35.98
C PRO A 649 31.82 -36.30 -37.31
N GLY A 650 32.14 -35.15 -37.88
CA GLY A 650 31.57 -34.68 -39.16
C GLY A 650 30.30 -33.82 -39.04
N ALA A 651 29.86 -33.47 -37.84
CA ALA A 651 28.76 -32.51 -37.65
C ALA A 651 29.06 -31.15 -38.32
N PRO A 652 28.09 -30.55 -39.06
CA PRO A 652 28.29 -29.29 -39.77
C PRO A 652 28.28 -28.10 -38.79
N VAL A 653 29.40 -27.86 -38.13
CA VAL A 653 29.59 -26.77 -37.17
C VAL A 653 30.70 -25.83 -37.59
N GLN A 654 30.54 -24.55 -37.25
CA GLN A 654 31.56 -23.52 -37.39
C GLN A 654 32.28 -23.35 -36.05
N PRO A 655 33.54 -23.81 -35.90
CA PRO A 655 34.30 -23.55 -34.67
C PRO A 655 34.55 -22.05 -34.50
N LEU A 656 34.52 -21.59 -33.25
CA LEU A 656 34.82 -20.22 -32.81
C LEU A 656 36.20 -20.19 -32.13
N GLU A 657 36.83 -19.01 -32.09
CA GLU A 657 38.20 -18.84 -31.58
C GLU A 657 38.37 -19.20 -30.09
N ASP A 658 37.28 -19.18 -29.31
CA ASP A 658 37.27 -19.47 -27.88
C ASP A 658 36.91 -20.93 -27.54
N GLY A 659 36.89 -21.82 -28.54
CA GLY A 659 36.58 -23.24 -28.38
C GLY A 659 35.08 -23.57 -28.37
N ARG A 660 34.20 -22.57 -28.51
CA ARG A 660 32.78 -22.78 -28.79
C ARG A 660 32.57 -23.19 -30.25
N ALA A 661 31.35 -23.62 -30.58
CA ALA A 661 30.96 -23.89 -31.97
C ALA A 661 29.59 -23.27 -32.29
N ALA A 662 29.43 -22.74 -33.48
CA ALA A 662 28.15 -22.24 -34.01
C ALA A 662 27.56 -23.26 -34.98
N VAL A 663 26.26 -23.53 -34.88
CA VAL A 663 25.57 -24.55 -35.69
C VAL A 663 24.19 -24.05 -36.08
N ALA A 664 23.86 -24.18 -37.37
CA ALA A 664 22.52 -23.88 -37.86
C ALA A 664 21.58 -25.03 -37.52
N VAL A 665 20.46 -24.73 -36.87
CA VAL A 665 19.45 -25.71 -36.48
C VAL A 665 18.08 -25.29 -36.98
N ARG A 666 17.30 -26.27 -37.43
CA ARG A 666 15.86 -26.13 -37.73
C ARG A 666 15.09 -26.70 -36.56
N LEU A 667 14.25 -25.88 -35.95
CA LEU A 667 13.52 -26.23 -34.75
C LEU A 667 12.02 -26.21 -35.01
N PRO A 668 11.30 -27.33 -34.83
CA PRO A 668 9.84 -27.31 -34.89
C PRO A 668 9.27 -26.44 -33.76
N ALA A 669 8.05 -25.93 -33.96
CA ALA A 669 7.31 -25.23 -32.91
C ALA A 669 7.11 -26.12 -31.68
N LEU A 670 7.31 -25.57 -30.47
CA LEU A 670 7.14 -26.25 -29.19
C LEU A 670 7.81 -27.64 -29.14
N GLY A 671 9.00 -27.76 -29.74
CA GLY A 671 9.65 -29.03 -29.98
C GLY A 671 11.16 -29.00 -29.79
N ALA A 672 11.80 -30.07 -30.21
CA ALA A 672 13.22 -30.30 -30.04
C ALA A 672 13.84 -30.80 -31.35
N SER A 673 15.12 -30.50 -31.56
CA SER A 673 15.91 -31.08 -32.65
C SER A 673 17.31 -31.44 -32.14
N ALA A 674 17.87 -32.54 -32.64
CA ALA A 674 19.28 -32.85 -32.43
C ALA A 674 20.17 -31.77 -33.07
N VAL A 675 21.36 -31.57 -32.50
CA VAL A 675 22.38 -30.65 -33.03
C VAL A 675 23.17 -31.34 -34.17
N HIS A 676 22.47 -32.00 -35.08
CA HIS A 676 23.04 -32.62 -36.28
C HIS A 676 22.22 -32.08 -37.42
N GLY A 677 22.80 -31.15 -38.19
CA GLY A 677 22.07 -30.46 -39.24
C GLY A 677 21.40 -31.46 -40.17
N ASP A 678 20.10 -31.30 -40.41
CA ASP A 678 19.46 -31.91 -41.58
C ASP A 678 20.26 -31.42 -42.79
N THR A 679 21.14 -32.28 -43.30
CA THR A 679 21.71 -32.08 -44.62
C THR A 679 20.52 -32.24 -45.56
N PRO A 680 20.12 -31.23 -46.36
CA PRO A 680 19.11 -31.49 -47.37
C PRO A 680 19.64 -32.64 -48.21
N ALA A 681 18.90 -33.73 -48.29
CA ALA A 681 19.18 -34.79 -49.23
C ALA A 681 19.25 -34.15 -50.62
N ALA A 682 20.45 -33.99 -51.15
CA ALA A 682 20.65 -33.62 -52.53
C ALA A 682 20.08 -34.79 -53.37
N GLY A 683 18.87 -34.61 -53.91
CA GLY A 683 18.31 -35.51 -54.91
C GLY A 683 16.93 -36.08 -54.57
N ALA A 684 15.89 -35.28 -54.69
CA ALA A 684 14.64 -35.75 -55.28
C ALA A 684 14.38 -34.89 -56.51
N SER A 685 14.72 -35.45 -57.66
CA SER A 685 14.40 -34.93 -58.98
C SER A 685 12.92 -34.59 -59.06
N GLU A 686 12.59 -33.38 -59.51
CA GLU A 686 11.34 -33.17 -60.23
C GLU A 686 11.30 -34.18 -61.39
N VAL A 687 10.32 -35.08 -61.35
CA VAL A 687 9.61 -35.63 -62.52
C VAL A 687 8.15 -35.77 -62.13
#